data_AF-A0A922N301-F1
#
_entry.id   AF-A0A922N301-F1
#
_cell.length_a   1.000
_cell.length_b   1.000
_cell.length_c   1.000
_cell.angle_alpha   90.00
_cell.angle_beta   90.00
_cell.angle_gamma   90.00
#
_symmetry.space_group_name_H-M   'P 1'
#
loop_
_entity.id
_entity.type
_entity.pdbx_description
1 polymer ?
#
loop_
_entity_poly.entity_id
_entity_poly.type
_entity_poly.pdbx_seq_one_letter_code
_entity_poly.pdbx_strand_id
1 'polypeptide(L)'
;MAQTSVLLTLPGEIRNQIVEYILDRELGTYPPPLRRSPLAIPWTCRQLYLEFQSLVRHSTVFTIQWSSANDLIAKASILPHVVASSITKLQIQLPSRLEGLYMNDSTRSRIKSFDFALAGLTSLEEVYFRYRPEHHDEGAGGRGRELVVLILWKMLWEKHMKSLRKICIVHDGTQPRLSMPLLYGMLESYQPLRMSRRWEVRSHLAHGQLLFVERCRGQVIRQVSVIVGYSFREAEQYITVCKEVLAEEYADMFLARRRDCKYVTPPSNMSDEEIRCELDSLRIEYPVLGNVEQVLQPHVETIQIMANEVGSEYEPGKFLADAAHPETTSNPPDLLILNQPIAHFDAFSRLWKHSGHRICADGGANRLFDMFKGDLAEQRKHYLPNLIHGDLDSLRDDVRDYYEGRGVPVLRDGDQISTDFGKCMRKLSSRLPASALRDVLVLGTLGGRVDQGLGLLHEMAREESRHENLRLWLFSESSLSFILRSGTNFLSGLQQSGVFSENVGILPIYGPAIISTEGLEWDVREWETRIGGQVSTSNHVKADVVRIETNAQFVSNTTATINPVSGPPPLSPKYAQRASQANIATHSRYYWTFGTLPARPPKFLLGEYPAIRAAHIRTGAISASTQSFPGLTTSGLPDEHFTLHRHAPH
;
A
#
# COMPACT_ATOMS: atom_id res chain seq x y z
N MET A 1 13.01 -21.24 -26.51
CA MET A 1 11.86 -20.32 -26.47
C MET A 1 12.25 -19.17 -25.55
N ALA A 2 12.21 -17.93 -26.01
CA ALA A 2 12.55 -16.79 -25.15
C ALA A 2 11.53 -16.72 -24.01
N GLN A 3 11.96 -16.98 -22.78
CA GLN A 3 11.12 -16.77 -21.60
C GLN A 3 10.69 -15.30 -21.60
N THR A 4 9.39 -15.06 -21.66
CA THR A 4 8.79 -13.74 -21.45
C THR A 4 9.22 -13.25 -20.07
N SER A 5 9.79 -12.05 -19.99
CA SER A 5 10.26 -11.46 -18.73
C SER A 5 9.14 -11.47 -17.69
N VAL A 6 9.43 -11.94 -16.47
CA VAL A 6 8.47 -11.97 -15.35
C VAL A 6 7.99 -10.56 -15.02
N LEU A 7 8.82 -9.54 -15.24
CA LEU A 7 8.41 -8.14 -15.05
C LEU A 7 7.32 -7.69 -16.04
N LEU A 8 7.17 -8.35 -17.20
CA LEU A 8 6.08 -8.05 -18.12
C LEU A 8 4.72 -8.57 -17.65
N THR A 9 4.67 -9.51 -16.70
CA THR A 9 3.39 -9.97 -16.13
C THR A 9 2.82 -9.01 -15.09
N LEU A 10 3.58 -7.97 -14.71
CA LEU A 10 3.11 -6.92 -13.80
C LEU A 10 2.10 -5.99 -14.51
N PRO A 11 1.11 -5.45 -13.77
CA PRO A 11 0.23 -4.39 -14.27
C PRO A 11 1.03 -3.19 -14.81
N GLY A 12 0.51 -2.51 -15.83
CA GLY A 12 1.21 -1.42 -16.51
C GLY A 12 1.62 -0.28 -15.57
N GLU A 13 0.80 -0.03 -14.55
CA GLU A 13 1.01 0.97 -13.50
C GLU A 13 2.24 0.65 -12.67
N ILE A 14 2.39 -0.61 -12.26
CA ILE A 14 3.55 -1.08 -11.49
C ILE A 14 4.80 -1.05 -12.36
N ARG A 15 4.68 -1.42 -13.64
CA ARG A 15 5.81 -1.31 -14.57
C ARG A 15 6.28 0.14 -14.72
N ASN A 16 5.37 1.09 -14.82
CA ASN A 16 5.71 2.52 -14.90
C ASN A 16 6.39 3.02 -13.61
N GLN A 17 5.92 2.59 -12.43
CA GLN A 17 6.54 2.94 -11.14
C GLN A 17 7.97 2.38 -11.00
N ILE A 18 8.22 1.16 -11.50
CA ILE A 18 9.56 0.57 -11.50
C ILE A 18 10.51 1.38 -12.39
N VAL A 19 10.05 1.81 -13.58
CA VAL A 19 10.86 2.68 -14.46
C VAL A 19 11.13 4.03 -13.81
N GLU A 20 10.11 4.66 -13.23
CA GLU A 20 10.20 5.93 -12.51
C GLU A 20 11.28 5.86 -11.40
N TYR A 21 11.21 4.84 -10.55
CA TYR A 21 12.20 4.61 -9.49
C TYR A 21 13.64 4.51 -10.02
N ILE A 22 13.83 3.84 -11.16
CA ILE A 22 15.16 3.66 -11.75
C ILE A 22 15.69 4.97 -12.34
N LEU A 23 14.83 5.77 -12.98
CA LEU A 23 15.23 7.04 -13.61
C LEU A 23 15.53 8.14 -12.59
N ASP A 24 14.92 8.10 -11.41
CA ASP A 24 15.14 9.09 -10.36
C ASP A 24 16.20 8.68 -9.33
N ARG A 25 16.85 7.53 -9.50
CA ARG A 25 17.94 7.09 -8.63
C ARG A 25 19.23 7.86 -8.91
N GLU A 26 19.87 8.37 -7.85
CA GLU A 26 21.20 9.01 -7.96
C GLU A 26 22.27 8.01 -8.46
N LEU A 27 22.95 8.39 -9.54
CA LEU A 27 24.09 7.67 -10.11
C LEU A 27 25.20 7.56 -9.07
N GLY A 28 25.54 6.33 -8.65
CA GLY A 28 26.61 6.08 -7.67
C GLY A 28 26.14 5.57 -6.31
N THR A 29 24.83 5.49 -6.06
CA THR A 29 24.30 4.76 -4.90
C THR A 29 24.60 3.28 -5.05
N TYR A 30 25.50 2.73 -4.22
CA TYR A 30 25.86 1.31 -4.28
C TYR A 30 24.61 0.44 -4.07
N PRO A 31 24.35 -0.57 -4.91
CA PRO A 31 23.35 -1.58 -4.59
C PRO A 31 23.73 -2.27 -3.27
N PRO A 32 22.76 -2.72 -2.46
CA PRO A 32 23.07 -3.46 -1.24
C PRO A 32 23.99 -4.66 -1.57
N PRO A 33 24.98 -4.97 -0.72
CA PRO A 33 25.97 -5.98 -1.02
C PRO A 33 25.32 -7.36 -1.15
N LEU A 34 25.31 -7.91 -2.36
CA LEU A 34 24.84 -9.27 -2.62
C LEU A 34 25.84 -10.26 -2.04
N ARG A 35 25.51 -10.87 -0.90
CA ARG A 35 26.27 -12.00 -0.35
C ARG A 35 25.98 -13.27 -1.16
N ARG A 36 26.71 -13.52 -2.27
CA ARG A 36 27.20 -14.85 -2.74
C ARG A 36 27.70 -14.86 -4.20
N SER A 37 28.77 -15.66 -4.41
CA SER A 37 29.39 -16.21 -5.63
C SER A 37 29.77 -15.26 -6.80
N PRO A 38 31.05 -15.20 -7.22
CA PRO A 38 31.54 -14.32 -8.30
C PRO A 38 31.03 -14.67 -9.72
N LEU A 39 30.44 -15.85 -9.94
CA LEU A 39 29.85 -16.25 -11.24
C LEU A 39 28.33 -16.06 -11.31
N ALA A 40 27.64 -15.91 -10.17
CA ALA A 40 26.21 -15.61 -10.15
C ALA A 40 25.95 -14.14 -10.51
N ILE A 41 26.87 -13.24 -10.15
CA ILE A 41 26.71 -11.79 -10.36
C ILE A 41 26.61 -11.43 -11.85
N PRO A 42 27.50 -11.88 -12.77
CA PRO A 42 27.39 -11.50 -14.18
C PRO A 42 26.11 -12.02 -14.84
N TRP A 43 25.67 -13.24 -14.48
CA TRP A 43 24.47 -13.84 -15.05
C TRP A 43 23.20 -13.16 -14.53
N THR A 44 23.10 -12.94 -13.21
CA THR A 44 21.98 -12.22 -12.59
C THR A 44 21.93 -10.77 -13.09
N CYS A 45 23.06 -10.08 -13.20
CA CYS A 45 23.10 -8.72 -13.76
C CYS A 45 22.65 -8.70 -15.23
N ARG A 46 23.03 -9.71 -16.04
CA ARG A 46 22.58 -9.81 -17.43
C ARG A 46 21.09 -10.10 -17.51
N GLN A 47 20.56 -10.98 -16.66
CA GLN A 47 19.14 -11.26 -16.59
C GLN A 47 18.36 -10.02 -16.17
N LEU A 48 18.76 -9.34 -15.07
CA LEU A 48 18.13 -8.10 -14.62
C LEU A 48 18.19 -6.99 -15.67
N TYR A 49 19.30 -6.89 -16.40
CA TYR A 49 19.42 -5.94 -17.52
C TYR A 49 18.44 -6.26 -18.64
N LEU A 50 18.30 -7.54 -19.03
CA LEU A 50 17.34 -7.96 -20.05
C LEU A 50 15.90 -7.76 -19.58
N GLU A 51 15.60 -8.04 -18.32
CA GLU A 51 14.28 -7.83 -17.72
C GLU A 51 13.93 -6.34 -17.67
N PHE A 52 14.88 -5.49 -17.28
CA PHE A 52 14.75 -4.04 -17.34
C PHE A 52 14.51 -3.55 -18.77
N GLN A 53 15.34 -3.97 -19.74
CA GLN A 53 15.14 -3.60 -21.15
C GLN A 53 13.75 -4.02 -21.66
N SER A 54 13.29 -5.20 -21.26
CA SER A 54 11.96 -5.69 -21.61
C SER A 54 10.88 -4.81 -20.98
N LEU A 55 10.98 -4.50 -19.69
CA LEU A 55 10.01 -3.68 -18.97
C LEU A 55 9.92 -2.26 -19.55
N VAL A 56 11.05 -1.60 -19.77
CA VAL A 56 11.15 -0.26 -20.38
C VAL A 56 10.47 -0.23 -21.75
N ARG A 57 10.66 -1.24 -22.61
CA ARG A 57 10.00 -1.30 -23.94
C ARG A 57 8.47 -1.38 -23.88
N HIS A 58 7.89 -1.81 -22.76
CA HIS A 58 6.45 -2.02 -22.60
C HIS A 58 5.80 -1.04 -21.59
N SER A 59 6.58 -0.06 -21.10
CA SER A 59 6.05 1.07 -20.33
C SER A 59 5.29 2.03 -21.23
N THR A 60 4.17 2.55 -20.73
CA THR A 60 3.24 3.37 -21.52
C THR A 60 3.49 4.86 -21.35
N VAL A 61 3.99 5.28 -20.19
CA VAL A 61 4.36 6.66 -19.87
C VAL A 61 5.62 6.62 -19.03
N PHE A 62 6.60 7.47 -19.39
CA PHE A 62 7.86 7.59 -18.68
C PHE A 62 7.82 8.79 -17.75
N THR A 63 8.01 8.60 -16.44
CA THR A 63 8.07 9.71 -15.48
C THR A 63 9.51 10.07 -15.16
N ILE A 64 9.83 11.37 -15.22
CA ILE A 64 11.16 11.90 -14.91
C ILE A 64 11.02 13.19 -14.10
N GLN A 65 11.80 13.32 -13.03
CA GLN A 65 12.00 14.64 -12.41
C GLN A 65 12.99 15.46 -13.23
N TRP A 66 12.58 16.65 -13.66
CA TRP A 66 13.40 17.54 -14.50
C TRP A 66 13.84 18.78 -13.76
N SER A 67 15.15 19.03 -13.71
CA SER A 67 15.73 20.29 -13.21
C SER A 67 16.48 21.10 -14.28
N SER A 68 16.99 20.43 -15.33
CA SER A 68 17.74 21.03 -16.43
C SER A 68 17.87 20.08 -17.62
N ALA A 69 18.32 20.60 -18.77
CA ALA A 69 18.68 19.78 -19.93
C ALA A 69 19.74 18.70 -19.60
N ASN A 70 20.79 19.05 -18.84
CA ASN A 70 21.85 18.11 -18.47
C ASN A 70 21.33 16.97 -17.59
N ASP A 71 20.40 17.29 -16.68
CA ASP A 71 19.74 16.32 -15.82
C ASP A 71 18.88 15.35 -16.66
N LEU A 72 18.11 15.88 -17.62
CA LEU A 72 17.33 15.04 -18.54
C LEU A 72 18.23 14.13 -19.38
N ILE A 73 19.34 14.64 -19.90
CA ILE A 73 20.32 13.86 -20.67
C ILE A 73 20.91 12.74 -19.79
N ALA A 74 21.30 13.05 -18.55
CA ALA A 74 21.84 12.07 -17.62
C ALA A 74 20.83 10.95 -17.34
N LYS A 75 19.57 11.30 -17.05
CA LYS A 75 18.51 10.32 -16.78
C LYS A 75 18.14 9.50 -18.01
N ALA A 76 18.01 10.14 -19.17
CA ALA A 76 17.72 9.43 -20.42
C ALA A 76 18.88 8.51 -20.86
N SER A 77 20.13 8.82 -20.49
CA SER A 77 21.30 7.98 -20.81
C SER A 77 21.27 6.59 -20.13
N ILE A 78 20.47 6.43 -19.07
CA ILE A 78 20.21 5.13 -18.43
C ILE A 78 19.46 4.20 -19.39
N LEU A 79 18.67 4.75 -20.31
CA LEU A 79 17.90 4.00 -21.27
C LEU A 79 18.74 3.67 -22.52
N PRO A 80 18.57 2.47 -23.13
CA PRO A 80 19.16 2.20 -24.43
C PRO A 80 18.64 3.21 -25.46
N HIS A 81 19.54 3.73 -26.32
CA HIS A 81 19.20 4.77 -27.31
C HIS A 81 17.95 4.42 -28.14
N VAL A 82 17.84 3.17 -28.60
CA VAL A 82 16.68 2.69 -29.37
C VAL A 82 15.39 2.88 -28.58
N VAL A 83 15.41 2.60 -27.28
CA VAL A 83 14.24 2.72 -26.42
C VAL A 83 13.92 4.18 -26.16
N ALA A 84 14.90 5.00 -25.78
CA ALA A 84 14.71 6.44 -25.58
C ALA A 84 14.10 7.12 -26.83
N SER A 85 14.59 6.77 -28.02
CA SER A 85 14.07 7.29 -29.29
C SER A 85 12.67 6.81 -29.64
N SER A 86 12.18 5.72 -29.03
CA SER A 86 10.84 5.18 -29.25
C SER A 86 9.78 5.68 -28.24
N ILE A 87 10.20 6.45 -27.23
CA ILE A 87 9.27 6.98 -26.21
C ILE A 87 8.34 8.01 -26.86
N THR A 88 7.04 7.76 -26.76
CA THR A 88 6.00 8.67 -27.29
C THR A 88 5.31 9.48 -26.19
N LYS A 89 5.29 8.99 -24.93
CA LYS A 89 4.67 9.67 -23.80
C LYS A 89 5.66 9.87 -22.65
N LEU A 90 5.82 11.12 -22.23
CA LEU A 90 6.71 11.51 -21.14
C LEU A 90 5.97 12.37 -20.13
N GLN A 91 6.05 12.03 -18.85
CA GLN A 91 5.64 12.84 -17.74
C GLN A 91 6.86 13.48 -17.06
N ILE A 92 6.84 14.79 -16.95
CA ILE A 92 7.80 15.59 -16.20
C ILE A 92 7.17 15.94 -14.86
N GLN A 93 7.77 15.43 -13.79
CA GLN A 93 7.44 15.89 -12.44
C GLN A 93 8.29 17.12 -12.14
N LEU A 94 7.63 18.23 -11.82
CA LEU A 94 8.32 19.47 -11.47
C LEU A 94 9.13 19.29 -10.17
N PRO A 95 10.28 19.97 -10.02
CA PRO A 95 11.07 19.92 -8.78
C PRO A 95 10.28 20.51 -7.61
N SER A 96 10.63 20.12 -6.38
CA SER A 96 9.95 20.58 -5.16
C SER A 96 9.97 22.11 -5.01
N ARG A 97 11.07 22.75 -5.41
CA ARG A 97 11.18 24.21 -5.53
C ARG A 97 11.17 24.63 -6.99
N LEU A 98 10.39 25.66 -7.29
CA LEU A 98 10.32 26.24 -8.63
C LEU A 98 11.50 27.19 -8.88
N GLU A 99 12.15 27.71 -7.83
CA GLU A 99 13.45 28.39 -7.95
C GLU A 99 14.47 27.46 -8.58
N GLY A 100 15.14 27.92 -9.64
CA GLY A 100 16.09 27.12 -10.40
C GLY A 100 15.53 26.50 -11.68
N LEU A 101 14.22 26.54 -11.94
CA LEU A 101 13.69 26.28 -13.28
C LEU A 101 13.93 27.45 -14.23
N TYR A 102 14.05 28.65 -13.66
CA TYR A 102 14.29 29.88 -14.40
C TYR A 102 15.76 30.01 -14.81
N MET A 103 16.00 30.66 -15.95
CA MET A 103 17.36 31.08 -16.34
C MET A 103 17.90 32.15 -15.39
N ASN A 104 17.02 32.98 -14.83
CA ASN A 104 17.32 33.98 -13.84
C ASN A 104 16.15 34.10 -12.85
N ASP A 105 16.37 33.64 -11.62
CA ASP A 105 15.34 33.57 -10.58
C ASP A 105 14.84 34.94 -10.11
N SER A 106 15.59 36.03 -10.36
CA SER A 106 15.16 37.38 -9.99
C SER A 106 14.11 37.95 -10.95
N THR A 107 14.24 37.67 -12.25
CA THR A 107 13.29 38.18 -13.27
C THR A 107 12.17 37.19 -13.58
N ARG A 108 12.39 35.88 -13.35
CA ARG A 108 11.46 34.78 -13.60
C ARG A 108 10.79 34.81 -14.99
N SER A 109 11.45 35.43 -15.96
CA SER A 109 10.88 35.74 -17.28
C SER A 109 11.06 34.61 -18.30
N ARG A 110 11.99 33.68 -18.03
CA ARG A 110 12.39 32.60 -18.95
C ARG A 110 12.82 31.36 -18.16
N ILE A 111 12.44 30.19 -18.64
CA ILE A 111 12.87 28.90 -18.10
C ILE A 111 14.04 28.28 -18.89
N LYS A 112 14.76 27.35 -18.24
CA LYS A 112 15.81 26.54 -18.84
C LYS A 112 15.28 25.69 -20.02
N SER A 113 16.15 25.23 -20.91
CA SER A 113 15.77 24.29 -21.98
C SER A 113 15.54 22.89 -21.47
N PHE A 114 14.62 22.19 -22.13
CA PHE A 114 14.40 20.77 -21.92
C PHE A 114 15.43 19.96 -22.72
N ASP A 115 15.69 20.34 -23.98
CA ASP A 115 16.62 19.68 -24.90
C ASP A 115 16.35 18.17 -25.08
N PHE A 116 15.06 17.79 -25.24
CA PHE A 116 14.62 16.40 -25.42
C PHE A 116 15.40 15.66 -26.51
N ALA A 117 15.69 16.34 -27.62
CA ALA A 117 16.42 15.77 -28.73
C ALA A 117 17.87 15.40 -28.35
N LEU A 118 18.54 16.23 -27.54
CA LEU A 118 19.88 15.91 -27.01
C LEU A 118 19.83 14.76 -26.01
N ALA A 119 18.72 14.62 -25.28
CA ALA A 119 18.45 13.47 -24.41
C ALA A 119 18.03 12.20 -25.19
N GLY A 120 17.95 12.24 -26.53
CA GLY A 120 17.54 11.10 -27.36
C GLY A 120 16.03 10.87 -27.45
N LEU A 121 15.22 11.72 -26.82
CA LEU A 121 13.75 11.64 -26.77
C LEU A 121 13.12 12.33 -27.99
N THR A 122 13.29 11.73 -29.17
CA THR A 122 12.97 12.36 -30.47
C THR A 122 11.57 12.07 -31.00
N SER A 123 10.88 11.05 -30.48
CA SER A 123 9.55 10.61 -30.95
C SER A 123 8.41 11.00 -30.02
N LEU A 124 8.62 11.97 -29.12
CA LEU A 124 7.61 12.41 -28.17
C LEU A 124 6.36 12.96 -28.88
N GLU A 125 5.22 12.36 -28.57
CA GLU A 125 3.90 12.73 -29.05
C GLU A 125 3.09 13.46 -27.97
N GLU A 126 3.25 13.06 -26.72
CA GLU A 126 2.49 13.57 -25.58
C GLU A 126 3.42 13.85 -24.40
N VAL A 127 3.37 15.08 -23.87
CA VAL A 127 4.17 15.49 -22.72
C VAL A 127 3.27 15.96 -21.60
N TYR A 128 3.43 15.38 -20.42
CA TYR A 128 2.66 15.67 -19.23
C TYR A 128 3.54 16.44 -18.24
N PHE A 129 3.03 17.50 -17.63
CA PHE A 129 3.69 18.22 -16.55
C PHE A 129 2.86 18.07 -15.28
N ARG A 130 3.48 17.64 -14.18
CA ARG A 130 2.81 17.45 -12.90
C ARG A 130 3.45 18.31 -11.82
N TYR A 131 2.66 19.14 -11.16
CA TYR A 131 3.07 19.89 -9.96
C TYR A 131 3.22 18.95 -8.77
N ARG A 132 3.75 19.48 -7.66
CA ARG A 132 3.92 18.76 -6.41
C ARG A 132 3.33 19.56 -5.24
N PRO A 133 3.02 18.93 -4.09
CA PRO A 133 2.44 19.58 -2.91
C PRO A 133 3.21 20.77 -2.41
N GLU A 134 4.55 20.73 -2.52
CA GLU A 134 5.42 21.79 -2.03
C GLU A 134 5.15 23.12 -2.75
N HIS A 135 4.46 23.08 -3.89
CA HIS A 135 4.03 24.28 -4.61
C HIS A 135 2.80 24.96 -4.01
N HIS A 136 2.13 24.37 -3.01
CA HIS A 136 1.00 25.00 -2.33
C HIS A 136 1.44 26.24 -1.52
N ASP A 137 2.62 26.22 -0.91
CA ASP A 137 3.07 27.29 -0.01
C ASP A 137 3.98 28.31 -0.71
N GLU A 138 4.98 27.85 -1.49
CA GLU A 138 5.98 28.71 -2.12
C GLU A 138 5.70 29.00 -3.62
N GLY A 139 4.83 28.21 -4.24
CA GLY A 139 4.57 28.22 -5.68
C GLY A 139 3.14 28.54 -6.10
N ALA A 140 2.22 28.76 -5.17
CA ALA A 140 0.79 28.88 -5.47
C ALA A 140 0.44 30.26 -6.06
N GLY A 141 -0.63 30.29 -6.85
CA GLY A 141 -1.19 31.51 -7.41
C GLY A 141 -0.44 32.03 -8.63
N GLY A 142 -0.38 33.36 -8.80
CA GLY A 142 0.03 34.00 -10.06
C GLY A 142 1.36 33.48 -10.62
N ARG A 143 2.39 33.34 -9.79
CA ARG A 143 3.73 32.88 -10.20
C ARG A 143 3.75 31.44 -10.71
N GLY A 144 3.05 30.53 -10.02
CA GLY A 144 2.94 29.14 -10.45
C GLY A 144 2.12 28.99 -11.74
N ARG A 145 1.08 29.81 -11.92
CA ARG A 145 0.30 29.86 -13.17
C ARG A 145 1.10 30.48 -14.33
N GLU A 146 1.91 31.50 -14.06
CA GLU A 146 2.80 32.11 -15.06
C GLU A 146 3.84 31.11 -15.59
N LEU A 147 4.34 30.22 -14.72
CA LEU A 147 5.23 29.14 -15.13
C LEU A 147 4.61 28.26 -16.22
N VAL A 148 3.30 28.00 -16.18
CA VAL A 148 2.60 27.25 -17.24
C VAL A 148 2.78 27.92 -18.60
N VAL A 149 2.58 29.24 -18.67
CA VAL A 149 2.77 30.01 -19.91
C VAL A 149 4.21 29.89 -20.42
N LEU A 150 5.19 29.96 -19.51
CA LEU A 150 6.61 29.82 -19.86
C LEU A 150 6.96 28.40 -20.34
N ILE A 151 6.41 27.36 -19.70
CA ILE A 151 6.54 25.96 -20.12
C ILE A 151 5.99 25.79 -21.54
N LEU A 152 4.75 26.23 -21.77
CA LEU A 152 4.11 26.12 -23.08
C LEU A 152 4.91 26.87 -24.15
N TRP A 153 5.29 28.12 -23.88
CA TRP A 153 6.11 28.89 -24.82
C TRP A 153 7.43 28.19 -25.13
N LYS A 154 8.10 27.64 -24.11
CA LYS A 154 9.36 26.92 -24.31
C LYS A 154 9.17 25.65 -25.14
N MET A 155 8.15 24.85 -24.83
CA MET A 155 7.81 23.62 -25.55
C MET A 155 7.55 23.84 -27.04
N LEU A 156 6.86 24.93 -27.40
CA LEU A 156 6.55 25.27 -28.79
C LEU A 156 7.80 25.58 -29.64
N TRP A 157 8.89 26.01 -29.00
CA TRP A 157 10.16 26.33 -29.67
C TRP A 157 11.22 25.24 -29.51
N GLU A 158 10.88 24.15 -28.84
CA GLU A 158 11.77 23.01 -28.65
C GLU A 158 12.10 22.35 -30.00
N LYS A 159 13.40 22.10 -30.22
CA LYS A 159 13.87 21.59 -31.51
C LYS A 159 13.51 20.11 -31.66
N HIS A 160 13.29 19.67 -32.89
CA HIS A 160 13.01 18.28 -33.25
C HIS A 160 11.74 17.66 -32.64
N MET A 161 10.83 18.45 -32.07
CA MET A 161 9.53 18.00 -31.54
C MET A 161 8.42 18.07 -32.61
N LYS A 162 8.61 17.38 -33.75
CA LYS A 162 7.64 17.40 -34.86
C LYS A 162 6.40 16.52 -34.60
N SER A 163 6.56 15.45 -33.83
CA SER A 163 5.48 14.50 -33.52
C SER A 163 4.61 14.94 -32.33
N LEU A 164 5.04 15.96 -31.59
CA LEU A 164 4.33 16.47 -30.43
C LEU A 164 2.94 16.97 -30.83
N ARG A 165 1.91 16.33 -30.27
CA ARG A 165 0.50 16.64 -30.53
C ARG A 165 -0.27 17.03 -29.26
N LYS A 166 0.21 16.67 -28.07
CA LYS A 166 -0.47 16.97 -26.81
C LYS A 166 0.51 17.42 -25.73
N ILE A 167 0.13 18.45 -24.98
CA ILE A 167 0.73 18.83 -23.70
C ILE A 167 -0.37 18.80 -22.66
N CYS A 168 -0.16 18.09 -21.55
CA CYS A 168 -1.10 18.03 -20.45
C CYS A 168 -0.45 18.59 -19.20
N ILE A 169 -1.17 19.39 -18.43
CA ILE A 169 -0.66 19.99 -17.18
C ILE A 169 -1.62 19.64 -16.05
N VAL A 170 -1.09 19.01 -15.01
CA VAL A 170 -1.84 18.60 -13.83
C VAL A 170 -1.24 19.28 -12.61
N HIS A 171 -2.06 20.04 -11.88
CA HIS A 171 -1.58 20.83 -10.76
C HIS A 171 -1.85 20.21 -9.38
N ASP A 172 -2.59 19.10 -9.28
CA ASP A 172 -2.94 18.41 -8.03
C ASP A 172 -3.43 19.40 -6.94
N GLY A 173 -4.26 20.37 -7.30
CA GLY A 173 -4.77 21.41 -6.39
C GLY A 173 -3.80 22.52 -5.97
N THR A 174 -2.51 22.43 -6.28
CA THR A 174 -1.51 23.43 -5.85
C THR A 174 -1.63 24.78 -6.57
N GLN A 175 -2.33 24.82 -7.70
CA GLN A 175 -2.60 26.03 -8.47
C GLN A 175 -4.11 26.30 -8.48
N PRO A 176 -4.70 26.77 -7.36
CA PRO A 176 -6.14 26.96 -7.27
C PRO A 176 -6.61 27.92 -8.37
N ARG A 177 -7.79 27.68 -8.96
CA ARG A 177 -8.40 28.52 -10.03
C ARG A 177 -7.65 28.52 -11.36
N LEU A 178 -6.68 27.63 -11.58
CA LEU A 178 -6.03 27.48 -12.88
C LEU A 178 -7.00 26.78 -13.86
N SER A 179 -7.89 27.57 -14.45
CA SER A 179 -8.86 27.09 -15.44
C SER A 179 -8.35 27.26 -16.87
N MET A 180 -8.93 26.49 -17.80
CA MET A 180 -8.66 26.63 -19.23
C MET A 180 -8.94 28.04 -19.77
N PRO A 181 -10.05 28.71 -19.41
CA PRO A 181 -10.28 30.12 -19.75
C PRO A 181 -9.22 31.07 -19.17
N LEU A 182 -8.81 30.87 -17.91
CA LEU A 182 -7.77 31.70 -17.30
C LEU A 182 -6.44 31.56 -18.05
N LEU A 183 -6.03 30.31 -18.32
CA LEU A 183 -4.81 30.05 -19.09
C LEU A 183 -4.87 30.68 -20.48
N TYR A 184 -6.02 30.60 -21.16
CA TYR A 184 -6.19 31.27 -22.46
C TYR A 184 -5.99 32.78 -22.37
N GLY A 185 -6.59 33.46 -21.39
CA GLY A 185 -6.39 34.89 -21.17
C GLY A 185 -4.94 35.27 -20.81
N MET A 186 -4.26 34.43 -20.02
CA MET A 186 -2.82 34.59 -19.74
C MET A 186 -1.97 34.47 -21.01
N LEU A 187 -2.30 33.54 -21.91
CA LEU A 187 -1.61 33.37 -23.19
C LEU A 187 -1.92 34.51 -24.17
N GLU A 188 -3.14 35.03 -24.19
CA GLU A 188 -3.53 36.17 -25.04
C GLU A 188 -2.84 37.47 -24.62
N SER A 189 -2.51 37.63 -23.34
CA SER A 189 -1.76 38.77 -22.83
C SER A 189 -0.24 38.59 -22.92
N TYR A 190 0.25 37.37 -23.13
CA TYR A 190 1.67 37.06 -23.18
C TYR A 190 2.34 37.58 -24.46
N GLN A 191 3.15 38.63 -24.33
CA GLN A 191 3.75 39.36 -25.44
C GLN A 191 4.50 38.47 -26.46
N PRO A 192 5.36 37.49 -26.07
CA PRO A 192 6.05 36.64 -27.04
C PRO A 192 5.11 35.83 -27.93
N LEU A 193 3.99 35.34 -27.40
CA LEU A 193 2.97 34.63 -28.18
C LEU A 193 2.22 35.58 -29.12
N ARG A 194 1.76 36.74 -28.61
CA ARG A 194 1.07 37.76 -29.42
C ARG A 194 1.88 38.25 -30.62
N MET A 195 3.19 38.37 -30.45
CA MET A 195 4.09 38.86 -31.50
C MET A 195 4.59 37.75 -32.43
N SER A 196 4.28 36.49 -32.13
CA SER A 196 4.70 35.34 -32.93
C SER A 196 3.95 35.31 -34.26
N ARG A 197 4.69 35.26 -35.37
CA ARG A 197 4.13 34.98 -36.71
C ARG A 197 4.01 33.50 -37.03
N ARG A 198 4.57 32.64 -36.17
CA ARG A 198 4.69 31.20 -36.37
C ARG A 198 3.61 30.42 -35.63
N TRP A 199 3.20 30.89 -34.46
CA TRP A 199 2.29 30.17 -33.57
C TRP A 199 1.05 31.02 -33.31
N GLU A 200 -0.11 30.42 -33.52
CA GLU A 200 -1.43 30.99 -33.24
C GLU A 200 -2.08 30.13 -32.14
N VAL A 201 -2.62 30.75 -31.09
CA VAL A 201 -3.39 30.04 -30.05
C VAL A 201 -4.86 30.18 -30.39
N ARG A 202 -5.58 29.05 -30.44
CA ARG A 202 -7.03 29.03 -30.62
C ARG A 202 -7.71 28.51 -29.37
N SER A 203 -8.75 29.22 -28.95
CA SER A 203 -9.66 28.73 -27.93
C SER A 203 -10.48 27.57 -28.49
N HIS A 204 -10.50 26.47 -27.75
CA HIS A 204 -11.42 25.36 -27.99
C HIS A 204 -11.99 24.88 -26.65
N LEU A 205 -12.36 25.88 -25.85
CA LEU A 205 -12.75 25.75 -24.44
C LEU A 205 -13.96 24.82 -24.25
N ALA A 206 -14.85 24.73 -25.24
CA ALA A 206 -16.00 23.81 -25.23
C ALA A 206 -15.60 22.32 -25.08
N HIS A 207 -14.36 21.97 -25.43
CA HIS A 207 -13.82 20.61 -25.27
C HIS A 207 -12.63 20.58 -24.28
N GLY A 208 -12.45 21.63 -23.47
CA GLY A 208 -11.41 21.66 -22.45
C GLY A 208 -9.98 21.73 -22.97
N GLN A 209 -9.77 22.21 -24.20
CA GLN A 209 -8.43 22.27 -24.81
C GLN A 209 -8.13 23.63 -25.46
N LEU A 210 -6.84 23.97 -25.51
CA LEU A 210 -6.29 25.03 -26.36
C LEU A 210 -5.55 24.40 -27.52
N LEU A 211 -5.69 24.96 -28.71
CA LEU A 211 -5.00 24.47 -29.89
C LEU A 211 -3.93 25.48 -30.29
N PHE A 212 -2.66 25.08 -30.17
CA PHE A 212 -1.54 25.83 -30.72
C PHE A 212 -1.32 25.38 -32.16
N VAL A 213 -1.57 26.29 -33.10
CA VAL A 213 -1.48 26.06 -34.53
C VAL A 213 -0.20 26.68 -35.05
N GLU A 214 0.71 25.84 -35.55
CA GLU A 214 1.91 26.33 -36.23
C GLU A 214 1.60 26.64 -37.68
N ARG A 215 2.04 27.83 -38.14
CA ARG A 215 1.96 28.25 -39.52
C ARG A 215 3.31 28.56 -40.13
N CYS A 216 3.47 28.19 -41.39
CA CYS A 216 4.53 28.71 -42.25
C CYS A 216 3.93 29.10 -43.60
N ARG A 217 4.21 30.33 -44.04
CA ARG A 217 3.69 30.89 -45.30
C ARG A 217 2.16 30.74 -45.43
N GLY A 218 1.42 30.91 -44.33
CA GLY A 218 -0.04 30.82 -44.28
C GLY A 218 -0.63 29.41 -44.13
N GLN A 219 0.14 28.35 -44.40
CA GLN A 219 -0.30 26.96 -44.25
C GLN A 219 -0.09 26.45 -42.83
N VAL A 220 -1.03 25.63 -42.34
CA VAL A 220 -0.92 24.95 -41.05
C VAL A 220 0.03 23.76 -41.21
N ILE A 221 1.10 23.73 -40.40
CA ILE A 221 2.10 22.65 -40.43
C ILE A 221 1.84 21.60 -39.35
N ARG A 222 1.51 22.05 -38.15
CA ARG A 222 1.23 21.18 -36.99
C ARG A 222 0.25 21.85 -36.05
N GLN A 223 -0.40 21.02 -35.25
CA GLN A 223 -1.29 21.45 -34.17
C GLN A 223 -0.90 20.72 -32.89
N VAL A 224 -0.82 21.45 -31.79
CA VAL A 224 -0.55 20.90 -30.46
C VAL A 224 -1.74 21.24 -29.57
N SER A 225 -2.43 20.22 -29.07
CA SER A 225 -3.48 20.37 -28.06
C SER A 225 -2.84 20.55 -26.69
N VAL A 226 -3.38 21.50 -25.92
CA VAL A 226 -3.00 21.74 -24.54
C VAL A 226 -4.22 21.57 -23.67
N ILE A 227 -4.12 20.70 -22.68
CA ILE A 227 -5.14 20.44 -21.66
C ILE A 227 -4.55 20.71 -20.28
N VAL A 228 -5.38 21.23 -19.38
CA VAL A 228 -5.01 21.49 -18.00
C VAL A 228 -6.15 21.04 -17.11
N GLY A 229 -5.81 20.46 -15.96
CA GLY A 229 -6.79 20.08 -14.95
C GLY A 229 -6.17 19.93 -13.57
N TYR A 230 -7.03 19.80 -12.57
CA TYR A 230 -6.62 19.49 -11.21
C TYR A 230 -5.98 18.10 -11.15
N SER A 231 -6.60 17.12 -11.81
CA SER A 231 -6.14 15.73 -11.95
C SER A 231 -6.00 15.35 -13.43
N PHE A 232 -5.38 14.20 -13.72
CA PHE A 232 -5.34 13.68 -15.11
C PHE A 232 -6.73 13.38 -15.66
N ARG A 233 -7.63 12.85 -14.82
CA ARG A 233 -9.03 12.61 -15.17
C ARG A 233 -9.70 13.91 -15.61
N GLU A 234 -9.53 14.96 -14.82
CA GLU A 234 -10.08 16.27 -15.10
C GLU A 234 -9.54 16.91 -16.38
N ALA A 235 -8.24 16.76 -16.65
CA ALA A 235 -7.63 17.26 -17.87
C ALA A 235 -8.08 16.46 -19.12
N GLU A 236 -8.08 15.12 -19.05
CA GLU A 236 -8.32 14.25 -20.21
C GLU A 236 -9.82 13.96 -20.46
N GLN A 237 -10.67 14.08 -19.43
CA GLN A 237 -12.11 13.80 -19.49
C GLN A 237 -12.96 15.04 -19.21
N TYR A 238 -12.47 16.23 -19.61
CA TYR A 238 -13.09 17.53 -19.34
C TYR A 238 -14.61 17.57 -19.57
N ILE A 239 -15.11 17.04 -20.69
CA ILE A 239 -16.54 17.08 -21.02
C ILE A 239 -17.37 16.24 -20.03
N THR A 240 -16.84 15.10 -19.60
CA THR A 240 -17.48 14.26 -18.58
C THR A 240 -17.53 15.00 -17.25
N VAL A 241 -16.41 15.59 -16.84
CA VAL A 241 -16.32 16.42 -15.63
C VAL A 241 -17.32 17.58 -15.66
N CYS A 242 -17.47 18.29 -16.78
CA CYS A 242 -18.48 19.34 -16.92
C CYS A 242 -19.92 18.81 -16.77
N LYS A 243 -20.21 17.58 -17.20
CA LYS A 243 -21.53 16.96 -17.03
C LYS A 243 -21.78 16.58 -15.57
N GLU A 244 -20.77 16.13 -14.85
CA GLU A 244 -20.85 15.82 -13.42
C GLU A 244 -21.07 17.09 -12.59
N VAL A 245 -20.36 18.18 -12.93
CA VAL A 245 -20.60 19.51 -12.33
C VAL A 245 -22.03 20.00 -12.60
N LEU A 246 -22.56 19.77 -13.81
CA LEU A 246 -23.95 20.05 -14.15
C LEU A 246 -24.96 19.23 -13.36
N ALA A 247 -24.63 17.97 -13.09
CA ALA A 247 -25.46 17.05 -12.34
C ALA A 247 -25.33 17.24 -10.82
N GLU A 248 -24.53 18.23 -10.37
CA GLU A 248 -24.26 18.53 -8.97
C GLU A 248 -23.64 17.35 -8.20
N GLU A 249 -22.90 16.47 -8.90
CA GLU A 249 -22.19 15.30 -8.35
C GLU A 249 -20.88 15.70 -7.63
N TYR A 250 -20.92 16.80 -6.88
CA TYR A 250 -19.75 17.43 -6.25
C TYR A 250 -19.01 16.51 -5.27
N ALA A 251 -19.73 15.65 -4.55
CA ALA A 251 -19.12 14.75 -3.58
C ALA A 251 -18.28 13.65 -4.27
N ASP A 252 -18.82 13.02 -5.31
CA ASP A 252 -18.11 12.00 -6.10
C ASP A 252 -16.89 12.60 -6.81
N MET A 253 -17.04 13.81 -7.36
CA MET A 253 -15.93 14.54 -7.97
C MET A 253 -14.83 14.88 -6.97
N PHE A 254 -15.21 15.35 -5.79
CA PHE A 254 -14.27 15.68 -4.71
C PHE A 254 -13.49 14.44 -4.26
N LEU A 255 -14.16 13.28 -4.12
CA LEU A 255 -13.51 12.01 -3.79
C LEU A 255 -12.64 11.48 -4.94
N ALA A 256 -13.06 11.65 -6.19
CA ALA A 256 -12.28 11.27 -7.37
C ALA A 256 -10.93 12.02 -7.41
N ARG A 257 -10.90 13.32 -7.06
CA ARG A 257 -9.65 14.09 -6.92
C ARG A 257 -8.66 13.43 -5.95
N ARG A 258 -9.13 12.96 -4.78
CA ARG A 258 -8.26 12.28 -3.79
C ARG A 258 -7.81 10.91 -4.26
N ARG A 259 -8.61 10.21 -5.07
CA ARG A 259 -8.24 8.93 -5.67
C ARG A 259 -7.13 9.10 -6.71
N ASP A 260 -7.24 10.13 -7.55
CA ASP A 260 -6.36 10.34 -8.71
C ASP A 260 -5.08 11.13 -8.37
N CYS A 261 -5.14 11.95 -7.32
CA CYS A 261 -4.04 12.80 -6.89
C CYS A 261 -3.35 12.23 -5.64
N LYS A 262 -2.07 11.88 -5.75
CA LYS A 262 -1.30 11.25 -4.67
C LYS A 262 -1.09 12.12 -3.44
N TYR A 263 -1.33 13.42 -3.54
CA TYR A 263 -0.80 14.38 -2.60
C TYR A 263 -1.79 15.47 -2.17
N VAL A 264 -3.07 15.11 -2.13
CA VAL A 264 -4.15 16.01 -1.71
C VAL A 264 -4.51 15.70 -0.26
N THR A 265 -4.89 16.73 0.49
CA THR A 265 -5.33 16.58 1.88
C THR A 265 -6.54 15.64 1.98
N PRO A 266 -6.50 14.63 2.85
CA PRO A 266 -7.65 13.76 3.09
C PRO A 266 -8.86 14.56 3.56
N PRO A 267 -10.10 14.16 3.20
CA PRO A 267 -11.30 14.89 3.59
C PRO A 267 -11.45 15.05 5.12
N SER A 268 -11.03 14.03 5.88
CA SER A 268 -11.04 14.03 7.35
C SER A 268 -10.21 15.14 7.99
N ASN A 269 -9.22 15.66 7.26
CA ASN A 269 -8.26 16.65 7.74
C ASN A 269 -8.56 18.05 7.19
N MET A 270 -9.70 18.23 6.53
CA MET A 270 -10.13 19.51 5.96
C MET A 270 -11.26 20.11 6.81
N SER A 271 -11.19 21.41 7.04
CA SER A 271 -12.31 22.18 7.59
C SER A 271 -13.44 22.31 6.56
N ASP A 272 -14.66 22.53 7.05
CA ASP A 272 -15.83 22.77 6.17
C ASP A 272 -15.60 23.93 5.20
N GLU A 273 -14.86 24.96 5.63
CA GLU A 273 -14.51 26.11 4.79
C GLU A 273 -13.54 25.74 3.67
N GLU A 274 -12.56 24.86 3.93
CA GLU A 274 -11.63 24.37 2.91
C GLU A 274 -12.34 23.47 1.89
N ILE A 275 -13.27 22.62 2.34
CA ILE A 275 -14.12 21.81 1.46
C ILE A 275 -14.98 22.73 0.58
N ARG A 276 -15.64 23.73 1.17
CA ARG A 276 -16.39 24.74 0.41
C ARG A 276 -15.55 25.45 -0.63
N CYS A 277 -14.38 25.95 -0.24
CA CYS A 277 -13.48 26.66 -1.15
C CYS A 277 -13.09 25.79 -2.35
N GLU A 278 -12.90 24.49 -2.15
CA GLU A 278 -12.58 23.57 -3.24
C GLU A 278 -13.79 23.28 -4.13
N LEU A 279 -14.97 23.09 -3.56
CA LEU A 279 -16.22 22.94 -4.33
C LEU A 279 -16.54 24.20 -5.15
N ASP A 280 -16.34 25.38 -4.58
CA ASP A 280 -16.44 26.64 -5.31
C ASP A 280 -15.40 26.72 -6.44
N SER A 281 -14.19 26.21 -6.19
CA SER A 281 -13.14 26.16 -7.22
C SER A 281 -13.54 25.27 -8.41
N LEU A 282 -14.24 24.15 -8.18
CA LEU A 282 -14.78 23.31 -9.26
C LEU A 282 -15.70 24.09 -10.21
N ARG A 283 -16.59 24.93 -9.65
CA ARG A 283 -17.52 25.75 -10.46
C ARG A 283 -16.78 26.81 -11.28
N ILE A 284 -15.69 27.36 -10.72
CA ILE A 284 -14.84 28.34 -11.40
C ILE A 284 -14.00 27.68 -12.51
N GLU A 285 -13.49 26.47 -12.25
CA GLU A 285 -12.61 25.74 -13.15
C GLU A 285 -13.37 25.13 -14.34
N TYR A 286 -14.61 24.70 -14.11
CA TYR A 286 -15.50 24.06 -15.08
C TYR A 286 -16.81 24.84 -15.20
N PRO A 287 -16.78 26.06 -15.77
CA PRO A 287 -17.96 26.91 -15.83
C PRO A 287 -19.03 26.26 -16.71
N VAL A 288 -20.25 26.13 -16.17
CA VAL A 288 -21.39 25.67 -16.94
C VAL A 288 -22.47 26.74 -17.03
N LEU A 289 -23.01 26.94 -18.24
CA LEU A 289 -24.04 27.93 -18.54
C LEU A 289 -25.39 27.47 -17.98
N GLY A 290 -25.64 27.79 -16.72
CA GLY A 290 -26.93 27.62 -16.05
C GLY A 290 -27.02 28.52 -14.83
N ASN A 291 -28.10 29.31 -14.72
CA ASN A 291 -28.40 30.08 -13.51
C ASN A 291 -28.75 29.10 -12.41
N VAL A 292 -27.82 28.85 -11.48
CA VAL A 292 -28.11 28.11 -10.26
C VAL A 292 -27.34 28.75 -9.11
N GLU A 293 -28.00 29.67 -8.41
CA GLU A 293 -27.59 30.09 -7.08
C GLU A 293 -28.09 29.01 -6.12
N GLN A 294 -27.19 28.15 -5.64
CA GLN A 294 -27.47 27.04 -4.72
C GLN A 294 -26.44 27.08 -3.57
N VAL A 295 -26.92 26.70 -2.39
CA VAL A 295 -26.13 26.67 -1.16
C VAL A 295 -25.36 25.34 -1.09
N LEU A 296 -24.02 25.37 -1.08
CA LEU A 296 -23.14 24.18 -1.04
C LEU A 296 -23.23 23.36 0.26
N GLN A 297 -23.98 23.82 1.27
CA GLN A 297 -24.07 23.20 2.59
C GLN A 297 -24.45 21.70 2.55
N PRO A 298 -25.46 21.25 1.78
CA PRO A 298 -25.80 19.83 1.71
C PRO A 298 -24.69 18.98 1.10
N HIS A 299 -23.88 19.53 0.19
CA HIS A 299 -22.75 18.81 -0.40
C HIS A 299 -21.54 18.76 0.53
N VAL A 300 -21.30 19.82 1.31
CA VAL A 300 -20.29 19.81 2.39
C VAL A 300 -20.68 18.78 3.44
N GLU A 301 -21.95 18.77 3.85
CA GLU A 301 -22.50 17.74 4.75
C GLU A 301 -22.40 16.36 4.11
N THR A 302 -22.71 16.18 2.82
CA THR A 302 -22.57 14.90 2.12
C THR A 302 -21.10 14.47 2.02
N ILE A 303 -20.15 15.39 1.81
CA ILE A 303 -18.72 15.07 1.78
C ILE A 303 -18.21 14.73 3.16
N GLN A 304 -18.62 15.47 4.19
CA GLN A 304 -18.29 15.17 5.58
C GLN A 304 -18.94 13.85 6.01
N ILE A 305 -20.18 13.60 5.60
CA ILE A 305 -20.88 12.33 5.80
C ILE A 305 -20.13 11.25 5.02
N MET A 306 -19.77 11.38 3.74
CA MET A 306 -18.96 10.37 3.03
C MET A 306 -17.52 10.25 3.58
N ALA A 307 -16.97 11.28 4.20
CA ALA A 307 -15.66 11.26 4.86
C ALA A 307 -15.71 10.60 6.25
N ASN A 308 -16.83 10.79 6.98
CA ASN A 308 -17.05 10.32 8.35
C ASN A 308 -17.83 8.98 8.40
N GLU A 309 -18.70 8.71 7.42
CA GLU A 309 -19.38 7.43 7.11
C GLU A 309 -18.44 6.42 6.46
N VAL A 310 -17.24 6.83 6.02
CA VAL A 310 -16.14 5.88 5.78
C VAL A 310 -15.34 5.65 7.07
N GLY A 311 -16.00 5.81 8.22
CA GLY A 311 -15.69 5.01 9.39
C GLY A 311 -15.88 3.53 9.07
N SER A 312 -14.80 2.77 8.92
CA SER A 312 -14.94 1.33 8.72
C SER A 312 -15.47 0.70 10.01
N GLU A 313 -16.71 0.22 10.00
CA GLU A 313 -17.33 -0.45 11.13
C GLU A 313 -16.95 -1.94 11.18
N TYR A 314 -16.44 -2.36 12.34
CA TYR A 314 -16.10 -3.74 12.64
C TYR A 314 -16.85 -4.19 13.89
N GLU A 315 -17.57 -5.30 13.77
CA GLU A 315 -18.22 -5.95 14.89
C GLU A 315 -17.72 -7.39 14.99
N PRO A 316 -16.54 -7.63 15.59
CA PRO A 316 -15.86 -8.92 15.51
C PRO A 316 -16.63 -10.06 16.22
N GLY A 317 -17.44 -9.71 17.22
CA GLY A 317 -18.23 -10.67 18.01
C GLY A 317 -19.42 -11.28 17.30
N LYS A 318 -19.91 -10.66 16.21
CA LYS A 318 -21.11 -11.13 15.51
C LYS A 318 -20.98 -12.56 14.99
N PHE A 319 -19.76 -13.00 14.65
CA PHE A 319 -19.49 -14.33 14.10
C PHE A 319 -19.34 -15.43 15.15
N LEU A 320 -19.26 -15.07 16.44
CA LEU A 320 -19.10 -16.02 17.54
C LEU A 320 -20.22 -15.95 18.58
N ALA A 321 -21.15 -15.00 18.45
CA ALA A 321 -22.31 -14.89 19.32
C ALA A 321 -23.31 -16.03 19.07
N ASP A 322 -23.92 -16.56 20.14
CA ASP A 322 -24.93 -17.63 20.05
C ASP A 322 -26.31 -17.12 19.56
N ALA A 323 -26.57 -15.81 19.70
CA ALA A 323 -27.88 -15.20 19.43
C ALA A 323 -28.13 -14.79 17.97
N ALA A 324 -27.09 -14.77 17.13
CA ALA A 324 -27.21 -14.44 15.71
C ALA A 324 -27.33 -15.73 14.88
N HIS A 325 -28.31 -15.80 13.97
CA HIS A 325 -28.48 -16.91 13.03
C HIS A 325 -28.15 -16.44 11.60
N PRO A 326 -27.61 -17.30 10.72
CA PRO A 326 -27.30 -16.92 9.33
C PRO A 326 -28.54 -16.47 8.54
N GLU A 327 -29.73 -16.97 8.91
CA GLU A 327 -31.00 -16.74 8.20
C GLU A 327 -31.53 -15.30 8.31
N THR A 328 -30.99 -14.48 9.21
CA THR A 328 -31.38 -13.07 9.35
C THR A 328 -30.48 -12.08 8.61
N THR A 329 -29.38 -12.53 8.00
CA THR A 329 -28.46 -11.66 7.25
C THR A 329 -28.61 -11.83 5.74
N SER A 330 -28.68 -10.72 5.00
CA SER A 330 -28.85 -10.74 3.53
C SER A 330 -27.61 -11.24 2.77
N ASN A 331 -26.44 -11.30 3.43
CA ASN A 331 -25.19 -11.79 2.86
C ASN A 331 -24.32 -12.48 3.93
N PRO A 332 -24.53 -13.78 4.22
CA PRO A 332 -23.75 -14.50 5.22
C PRO A 332 -22.28 -14.64 4.80
N PRO A 333 -21.32 -14.63 5.74
CA PRO A 333 -19.89 -14.75 5.43
C PRO A 333 -19.50 -16.11 4.87
N ASP A 334 -18.39 -16.17 4.16
CA ASP A 334 -17.77 -17.43 3.73
C ASP A 334 -16.79 -17.94 4.80
N LEU A 335 -16.63 -19.25 4.96
CA LEU A 335 -15.63 -19.88 5.84
C LEU A 335 -14.54 -20.56 5.00
N LEU A 336 -13.29 -20.14 5.17
CA LEU A 336 -12.10 -20.72 4.55
C LEU A 336 -11.27 -21.47 5.61
N ILE A 337 -11.10 -22.78 5.43
CA ILE A 337 -10.35 -23.65 6.34
C ILE A 337 -9.00 -23.99 5.73
N LEU A 338 -7.91 -23.58 6.38
CA LEU A 338 -6.54 -23.83 5.93
C LEU A 338 -5.96 -25.12 6.51
N ASN A 339 -4.82 -25.58 5.98
CA ASN A 339 -4.11 -26.79 6.43
C ASN A 339 -3.36 -26.58 7.76
N GLN A 340 -4.07 -26.08 8.77
CA GLN A 340 -3.56 -25.83 10.12
C GLN A 340 -4.50 -26.46 11.17
N PRO A 341 -3.99 -26.92 12.34
CA PRO A 341 -4.82 -27.52 13.38
C PRO A 341 -5.99 -26.61 13.80
N ILE A 342 -7.17 -27.20 13.96
CA ILE A 342 -8.34 -26.50 14.51
C ILE A 342 -8.32 -26.68 16.03
N ALA A 343 -8.09 -25.60 16.78
CA ALA A 343 -7.83 -25.66 18.22
C ALA A 343 -9.08 -25.92 19.07
N HIS A 344 -10.21 -25.28 18.73
CA HIS A 344 -11.42 -25.28 19.57
C HIS A 344 -12.67 -25.63 18.77
N PHE A 345 -13.34 -26.73 19.15
CA PHE A 345 -14.57 -27.19 18.51
C PHE A 345 -15.71 -26.17 18.64
N ASP A 346 -15.89 -25.55 19.81
CA ASP A 346 -17.00 -24.62 20.04
C ASP A 346 -16.93 -23.40 19.12
N ALA A 347 -15.75 -22.78 19.03
CA ALA A 347 -15.51 -21.66 18.11
C ALA A 347 -15.70 -22.07 16.66
N PHE A 348 -15.11 -23.21 16.25
CA PHE A 348 -15.33 -23.77 14.91
C PHE A 348 -16.83 -23.97 14.60
N SER A 349 -17.58 -24.56 15.54
CA SER A 349 -19.00 -24.88 15.34
C SER A 349 -19.85 -23.61 15.17
N ARG A 350 -19.50 -22.53 15.88
CA ARG A 350 -20.11 -21.20 15.73
C ARG A 350 -19.78 -20.60 14.37
N LEU A 351 -18.50 -20.53 14.00
CA LEU A 351 -18.08 -20.03 12.67
C LEU A 351 -18.76 -20.81 11.54
N TRP A 352 -18.89 -22.13 11.69
CA TRP A 352 -19.60 -22.97 10.73
C TRP A 352 -21.07 -22.60 10.60
N LYS A 353 -21.79 -22.45 11.72
CA LYS A 353 -23.20 -22.03 11.75
C LYS A 353 -23.41 -20.65 11.14
N HIS A 354 -22.47 -19.73 11.35
CA HIS A 354 -22.55 -18.36 10.84
C HIS A 354 -22.16 -18.21 9.36
N SER A 355 -21.64 -19.27 8.73
CA SER A 355 -21.16 -19.22 7.34
C SER A 355 -22.19 -19.67 6.31
N GLY A 356 -22.27 -18.94 5.19
CA GLY A 356 -23.13 -19.27 4.05
C GLY A 356 -22.51 -20.31 3.12
N HIS A 357 -21.19 -20.27 2.94
CA HIS A 357 -20.45 -21.22 2.12
C HIS A 357 -19.09 -21.54 2.76
N ARG A 358 -18.69 -22.81 2.71
CA ARG A 358 -17.51 -23.35 3.40
C ARG A 358 -16.56 -23.99 2.40
N ILE A 359 -15.29 -23.58 2.40
CA ILE A 359 -14.26 -24.09 1.51
C ILE A 359 -13.04 -24.55 2.31
N CYS A 360 -12.50 -25.71 1.97
CA CYS A 360 -11.24 -26.21 2.50
C CYS A 360 -10.13 -26.01 1.47
N ALA A 361 -9.03 -25.37 1.88
CA ALA A 361 -7.83 -25.21 1.07
C ALA A 361 -6.97 -26.46 1.18
N ASP A 362 -7.01 -27.30 0.15
CA ASP A 362 -6.26 -28.55 0.05
C ASP A 362 -6.29 -29.38 1.37
N GLY A 363 -5.16 -29.48 2.07
CA GLY A 363 -5.04 -30.20 3.34
C GLY A 363 -5.83 -29.61 4.50
N GLY A 364 -6.47 -28.45 4.35
CA GLY A 364 -7.49 -27.96 5.28
C GLY A 364 -8.64 -28.94 5.47
N ALA A 365 -8.94 -29.75 4.44
CA ALA A 365 -9.92 -30.83 4.56
C ALA A 365 -9.43 -31.95 5.50
N ASN A 366 -8.13 -32.22 5.56
CA ASN A 366 -7.56 -33.14 6.54
C ASN A 366 -7.82 -32.64 7.96
N ARG A 367 -7.65 -31.34 8.19
CA ARG A 367 -7.83 -30.71 9.51
C ARG A 367 -9.28 -30.77 9.96
N LEU A 368 -10.20 -30.47 9.04
CA LEU A 368 -11.62 -30.63 9.27
C LEU A 368 -11.97 -32.09 9.61
N PHE A 369 -11.47 -33.05 8.84
CA PHE A 369 -11.70 -34.47 9.07
C PHE A 369 -11.15 -34.94 10.42
N ASP A 370 -9.91 -34.55 10.72
CA ASP A 370 -9.16 -34.98 11.90
C ASP A 370 -9.74 -34.42 13.22
N MET A 371 -10.41 -33.28 13.17
CA MET A 371 -11.11 -32.71 14.34
C MET A 371 -12.25 -33.62 14.84
N PHE A 372 -12.88 -34.40 13.95
CA PHE A 372 -13.93 -35.34 14.32
C PHE A 372 -13.39 -36.76 14.53
N LYS A 373 -12.30 -36.92 15.29
CA LYS A 373 -11.81 -38.24 15.74
C LYS A 373 -12.37 -38.57 17.13
N GLY A 374 -12.34 -39.85 17.50
CA GLY A 374 -12.86 -40.31 18.80
C GLY A 374 -14.36 -40.07 18.95
N ASP A 375 -14.77 -39.51 20.09
CA ASP A 375 -16.18 -39.31 20.47
C ASP A 375 -16.95 -38.37 19.52
N LEU A 376 -16.25 -37.54 18.75
CA LEU A 376 -16.85 -36.63 17.77
C LEU A 376 -17.05 -37.25 16.39
N ALA A 377 -16.64 -38.51 16.16
CA ALA A 377 -16.65 -39.13 14.84
C ALA A 377 -18.05 -39.15 14.18
N GLU A 378 -19.09 -39.42 14.96
CA GLU A 378 -20.47 -39.41 14.47
C GLU A 378 -20.95 -38.03 14.04
N GLN A 379 -20.38 -36.95 14.59
CA GLN A 379 -20.75 -35.59 14.23
C GLN A 379 -20.21 -35.16 12.87
N ARG A 380 -19.15 -35.81 12.36
CA ARG A 380 -18.48 -35.43 11.10
C ARG A 380 -19.46 -35.33 9.92
N LYS A 381 -20.51 -36.16 9.90
CA LYS A 381 -21.53 -36.15 8.84
C LYS A 381 -22.32 -34.85 8.73
N HIS A 382 -22.34 -34.04 9.79
CA HIS A 382 -23.00 -32.74 9.84
C HIS A 382 -22.09 -31.59 9.39
N TYR A 383 -20.80 -31.83 9.18
CA TYR A 383 -19.79 -30.82 8.84
C TYR A 383 -19.13 -31.15 7.50
N LEU A 384 -19.91 -31.05 6.43
CA LEU A 384 -19.45 -31.24 5.04
C LEU A 384 -19.17 -29.87 4.40
N PRO A 385 -17.93 -29.60 3.93
CA PRO A 385 -17.65 -28.34 3.25
C PRO A 385 -18.36 -28.32 1.90
N ASN A 386 -18.59 -27.12 1.35
CA ASN A 386 -19.19 -26.97 0.03
C ASN A 386 -18.20 -27.25 -1.11
N LEU A 387 -16.89 -27.09 -0.84
CA LEU A 387 -15.83 -27.30 -1.82
C LEU A 387 -14.50 -27.60 -1.11
N ILE A 388 -13.72 -28.53 -1.68
CA ILE A 388 -12.29 -28.70 -1.38
C ILE A 388 -11.52 -28.28 -2.64
N HIS A 389 -10.60 -27.32 -2.52
CA HIS A 389 -9.89 -26.75 -3.66
C HIS A 389 -8.41 -26.49 -3.35
N GLY A 390 -7.53 -26.76 -4.31
CA GLY A 390 -6.09 -26.60 -4.18
C GLY A 390 -5.34 -27.40 -5.26
N ASP A 391 -4.02 -27.50 -5.20
CA ASP A 391 -3.27 -28.43 -6.08
C ASP A 391 -3.40 -29.91 -5.67
N LEU A 392 -3.95 -30.16 -4.48
CA LEU A 392 -4.25 -31.45 -3.88
C LEU A 392 -2.98 -32.26 -3.55
N ASP A 393 -1.89 -31.58 -3.20
CA ASP A 393 -0.63 -32.24 -2.84
C ASP A 393 -0.55 -32.61 -1.36
N SER A 394 -1.38 -31.99 -0.51
CA SER A 394 -1.43 -32.25 0.93
C SER A 394 -2.70 -32.97 1.39
N LEU A 395 -3.78 -32.96 0.61
CA LEU A 395 -4.98 -33.77 0.86
C LEU A 395 -4.67 -35.27 0.87
N ARG A 396 -5.06 -35.97 1.94
CA ARG A 396 -4.88 -37.43 2.02
C ARG A 396 -5.96 -38.17 1.25
N ASP A 397 -5.59 -39.31 0.67
CA ASP A 397 -6.51 -40.15 -0.11
C ASP A 397 -7.73 -40.62 0.72
N ASP A 398 -7.54 -41.02 1.98
CA ASP A 398 -8.63 -41.46 2.86
C ASP A 398 -9.65 -40.35 3.14
N VAL A 399 -9.17 -39.11 3.25
CA VAL A 399 -9.99 -37.91 3.48
C VAL A 399 -10.71 -37.51 2.20
N ARG A 400 -10.00 -37.58 1.07
CA ARG A 400 -10.56 -37.31 -0.25
C ARG A 400 -11.72 -38.26 -0.55
N ASP A 401 -11.50 -39.56 -0.43
CA ASP A 401 -12.50 -40.60 -0.69
C ASP A 401 -13.74 -40.41 0.19
N TYR A 402 -13.55 -40.04 1.47
CA TYR A 402 -14.65 -39.75 2.38
C TYR A 402 -15.52 -38.57 1.91
N TYR A 403 -14.91 -37.45 1.55
CA TYR A 403 -15.65 -36.26 1.15
C TYR A 403 -16.28 -36.41 -0.23
N GLU A 404 -15.57 -37.00 -1.21
CA GLU A 404 -16.13 -37.32 -2.53
C GLU A 404 -17.31 -38.30 -2.41
N GLY A 405 -17.18 -39.34 -1.57
CA GLY A 405 -18.26 -40.29 -1.29
C GLY A 405 -19.49 -39.69 -0.60
N ARG A 406 -19.36 -38.49 -0.03
CA ARG A 406 -20.47 -37.69 0.54
C ARG A 406 -20.96 -36.59 -0.40
N GLY A 407 -20.49 -36.57 -1.64
CA GLY A 407 -20.91 -35.62 -2.67
C GLY A 407 -20.26 -34.24 -2.56
N VAL A 408 -19.19 -34.08 -1.77
CA VAL A 408 -18.42 -32.84 -1.72
C VAL A 408 -17.54 -32.74 -2.97
N PRO A 409 -17.64 -31.66 -3.78
CA PRO A 409 -16.74 -31.45 -4.90
C PRO A 409 -15.29 -31.26 -4.42
N VAL A 410 -14.37 -32.02 -5.02
CA VAL A 410 -12.92 -31.89 -4.82
C VAL A 410 -12.28 -31.45 -6.13
N LEU A 411 -11.83 -30.21 -6.21
CA LEU A 411 -11.32 -29.60 -7.44
C LEU A 411 -9.81 -29.39 -7.36
N ARG A 412 -9.10 -29.92 -8.35
CA ARG A 412 -7.67 -29.71 -8.51
C ARG A 412 -7.39 -28.46 -9.33
N ASP A 413 -6.45 -27.64 -8.87
CA ASP A 413 -5.93 -26.45 -9.55
C ASP A 413 -4.43 -26.63 -9.82
N GLY A 414 -4.05 -26.62 -11.10
CA GLY A 414 -2.66 -26.84 -11.52
C GLY A 414 -1.75 -25.61 -11.40
N ASP A 415 -2.28 -24.47 -10.96
CA ASP A 415 -1.51 -23.24 -10.75
C ASP A 415 -0.45 -23.43 -9.64
N GLN A 416 0.82 -23.33 -10.01
CA GLN A 416 1.96 -23.47 -9.10
C GLN A 416 2.52 -22.12 -8.63
N ILE A 417 1.92 -21.01 -9.09
CA ILE A 417 2.37 -19.65 -8.78
C ILE A 417 1.58 -19.10 -7.58
N SER A 418 0.31 -19.49 -7.43
CA SER A 418 -0.55 -19.05 -6.33
C SER A 418 -0.55 -20.03 -5.16
N THR A 419 -0.72 -19.52 -3.94
CA THR A 419 -0.97 -20.32 -2.74
C THR A 419 -2.37 -20.94 -2.77
N ASP A 420 -2.63 -22.01 -2.01
CA ASP A 420 -4.00 -22.56 -1.90
C ASP A 420 -4.99 -21.59 -1.26
N PHE A 421 -4.49 -20.67 -0.42
CA PHE A 421 -5.25 -19.52 0.05
C PHE A 421 -5.76 -18.69 -1.14
N GLY A 422 -4.86 -18.22 -2.01
CA GLY A 422 -5.22 -17.42 -3.18
C GLY A 422 -6.11 -18.18 -4.18
N LYS A 423 -5.87 -19.49 -4.38
CA LYS A 423 -6.73 -20.35 -5.22
C LYS A 423 -8.16 -20.41 -4.68
N CYS A 424 -8.33 -20.59 -3.37
CA CYS A 424 -9.64 -20.60 -2.72
C CYS A 424 -10.32 -19.24 -2.77
N MET A 425 -9.58 -18.15 -2.53
CA MET A 425 -10.09 -16.79 -2.64
C MET A 425 -10.64 -16.50 -4.04
N ARG A 426 -9.97 -16.92 -5.12
CA ARG A 426 -10.51 -16.80 -6.49
C ARG A 426 -11.87 -17.50 -6.65
N LYS A 427 -12.07 -18.67 -6.02
CA LYS A 427 -13.36 -19.37 -6.03
C LYS A 427 -14.43 -18.60 -5.27
N LEU A 428 -14.11 -18.12 -4.07
CA LEU A 428 -15.04 -17.29 -3.27
C LEU A 428 -15.39 -15.99 -4.00
N SER A 429 -14.41 -15.34 -4.61
CA SER A 429 -14.58 -14.09 -5.37
C SER A 429 -15.55 -14.22 -6.55
N SER A 430 -15.66 -15.40 -7.15
CA SER A 430 -16.60 -15.64 -8.27
C SER A 430 -18.08 -15.81 -7.87
N ARG A 431 -18.39 -15.96 -6.57
CA ARG A 431 -19.73 -16.30 -6.09
C ARG A 431 -20.67 -15.11 -5.90
N LEU A 432 -20.13 -13.95 -5.59
CA LEU A 432 -20.89 -12.74 -5.29
C LEU A 432 -20.56 -11.65 -6.33
N PRO A 433 -21.45 -10.66 -6.55
CA PRO A 433 -21.16 -9.49 -7.39
C PRO A 433 -20.07 -8.61 -6.77
N ALA A 434 -19.23 -7.99 -7.59
CA ALA A 434 -18.07 -7.20 -7.13
C ALA A 434 -18.43 -6.03 -6.19
N SER A 435 -19.68 -5.57 -6.23
CA SER A 435 -20.21 -4.46 -5.44
C SER A 435 -20.67 -4.82 -4.01
N ALA A 436 -20.82 -6.11 -3.68
CA ALA A 436 -21.26 -6.51 -2.35
C ALA A 436 -20.09 -6.63 -1.37
N LEU A 437 -20.25 -6.11 -0.14
CA LEU A 437 -19.32 -6.33 0.97
C LEU A 437 -19.25 -7.82 1.31
N ARG A 438 -18.05 -8.38 1.46
CA ARG A 438 -17.82 -9.81 1.69
C ARG A 438 -16.95 -10.00 2.92
N ASP A 439 -17.51 -10.68 3.89
CA ASP A 439 -16.78 -11.17 5.05
C ASP A 439 -16.33 -12.61 4.78
N VAL A 440 -15.02 -12.87 4.85
CA VAL A 440 -14.48 -14.24 4.82
C VAL A 440 -13.81 -14.54 6.16
N LEU A 441 -14.34 -15.55 6.84
CA LEU A 441 -13.82 -16.08 8.08
C LEU A 441 -12.72 -17.08 7.72
N VAL A 442 -11.48 -16.77 8.06
CA VAL A 442 -10.31 -17.61 7.80
C VAL A 442 -9.97 -18.36 9.06
N LEU A 443 -10.01 -19.69 9.00
CA LEU A 443 -9.57 -20.56 10.09
C LEU A 443 -8.14 -21.02 9.82
N GLY A 444 -7.20 -20.53 10.63
CA GLY A 444 -5.77 -20.77 10.46
C GLY A 444 -5.00 -20.58 11.77
N THR A 445 -3.68 -20.49 11.68
CA THR A 445 -2.80 -20.18 12.83
C THR A 445 -1.75 -19.18 12.41
N LEU A 446 -1.36 -18.31 13.34
CA LEU A 446 -0.14 -17.49 13.25
C LEU A 446 1.04 -18.12 14.01
N GLY A 447 0.78 -19.19 14.76
CA GLY A 447 1.76 -19.98 15.49
C GLY A 447 2.51 -20.99 14.61
N GLY A 448 3.48 -21.67 15.21
CA GLY A 448 4.34 -22.62 14.50
C GLY A 448 5.46 -21.94 13.72
N ARG A 449 5.52 -22.16 12.40
CA ARG A 449 6.56 -21.58 11.54
C ARG A 449 6.29 -20.10 11.30
N VAL A 450 7.20 -19.25 11.77
CA VAL A 450 7.09 -17.78 11.66
C VAL A 450 6.88 -17.31 10.22
N ASP A 451 7.60 -17.92 9.27
CA ASP A 451 7.47 -17.57 7.85
C ASP A 451 6.08 -17.87 7.28
N GLN A 452 5.41 -18.90 7.78
CA GLN A 452 4.04 -19.24 7.38
C GLN A 452 3.01 -18.27 7.98
N GLY A 453 3.16 -17.91 9.26
CA GLY A 453 2.29 -16.92 9.91
C GLY A 453 2.37 -15.55 9.24
N LEU A 454 3.59 -15.05 8.99
CA LEU A 454 3.80 -13.81 8.25
C LEU A 454 3.35 -13.92 6.79
N GLY A 455 3.53 -15.09 6.16
CA GLY A 455 3.03 -15.37 4.82
C GLY A 455 1.51 -15.28 4.73
N LEU A 456 0.78 -15.81 5.72
CA LEU A 456 -0.68 -15.72 5.77
C LEU A 456 -1.16 -14.26 5.91
N LEU A 457 -0.55 -13.49 6.80
CA LEU A 457 -0.87 -12.06 6.94
C LEU A 457 -0.61 -11.31 5.63
N HIS A 458 0.51 -11.60 4.97
CA HIS A 458 0.81 -11.03 3.65
C HIS A 458 -0.27 -11.38 2.61
N GLU A 459 -0.70 -12.64 2.53
CA GLU A 459 -1.75 -13.06 1.60
C GLU A 459 -3.08 -12.36 1.88
N MET A 460 -3.46 -12.20 3.17
CA MET A 460 -4.66 -11.46 3.55
C MET A 460 -4.62 -10.01 3.06
N ALA A 461 -3.52 -9.29 3.33
CA ALA A 461 -3.35 -7.91 2.86
C ALA A 461 -3.38 -7.81 1.33
N ARG A 462 -2.74 -8.77 0.65
CA ARG A 462 -2.74 -8.80 -0.81
C ARG A 462 -4.14 -8.99 -1.39
N GLU A 463 -4.97 -9.84 -0.80
CA GLU A 463 -6.33 -10.05 -1.29
C GLU A 463 -7.27 -8.89 -0.95
N GLU A 464 -7.20 -8.31 0.25
CA GLU A 464 -8.00 -7.11 0.59
C GLU A 464 -7.61 -5.89 -0.26
N SER A 465 -6.32 -5.69 -0.54
CA SER A 465 -5.87 -4.59 -1.42
C SER A 465 -6.31 -4.74 -2.88
N ARG A 466 -6.61 -5.96 -3.33
CA ARG A 466 -7.18 -6.23 -4.67
C ARG A 466 -8.68 -6.05 -4.74
N HIS A 467 -9.37 -6.11 -3.60
CA HIS A 467 -10.82 -6.17 -3.51
C HIS A 467 -11.33 -5.25 -2.41
N GLU A 468 -11.70 -4.02 -2.77
CA GLU A 468 -12.15 -2.97 -1.83
C GLU A 468 -13.35 -3.37 -0.97
N ASN A 469 -14.17 -4.33 -1.43
CA ASN A 469 -15.34 -4.84 -0.71
C ASN A 469 -15.06 -6.16 0.05
N LEU A 470 -13.81 -6.58 0.19
CA LEU A 470 -13.43 -7.77 0.95
C LEU A 470 -12.96 -7.40 2.36
N ARG A 471 -13.38 -8.20 3.35
CA ARG A 471 -12.85 -8.19 4.73
C ARG A 471 -12.51 -9.60 5.15
N LEU A 472 -11.29 -9.79 5.62
CA LEU A 472 -10.78 -11.08 6.06
C LEU A 472 -10.65 -11.09 7.58
N TRP A 473 -11.22 -12.12 8.19
CA TRP A 473 -11.27 -12.30 9.63
C TRP A 473 -10.51 -13.56 9.99
N LEU A 474 -9.27 -13.43 10.44
CA LEU A 474 -8.45 -14.58 10.82
C LEU A 474 -8.73 -15.00 12.26
N PHE A 475 -9.35 -16.16 12.41
CA PHE A 475 -9.53 -16.83 13.68
C PHE A 475 -8.36 -17.80 13.88
N SER A 476 -7.49 -17.46 14.83
CA SER A 476 -6.39 -18.30 15.30
C SER A 476 -6.78 -19.06 16.56
N GLU A 477 -5.82 -19.71 17.22
CA GLU A 477 -6.05 -20.48 18.45
C GLU A 477 -6.67 -19.64 19.57
N SER A 478 -6.20 -18.39 19.72
CA SER A 478 -6.60 -17.52 20.83
C SER A 478 -6.69 -16.04 20.41
N SER A 479 -6.84 -15.76 19.12
CA SER A 479 -6.97 -14.40 18.64
C SER A 479 -7.87 -14.29 17.41
N LEU A 480 -8.42 -13.09 17.25
CA LEU A 480 -9.06 -12.66 16.03
C LEU A 480 -8.27 -11.50 15.45
N SER A 481 -7.71 -11.70 14.27
CA SER A 481 -6.91 -10.70 13.57
C SER A 481 -7.61 -10.26 12.28
N PHE A 482 -7.62 -8.96 12.01
CA PHE A 482 -8.23 -8.38 10.81
C PHE A 482 -7.52 -7.09 10.43
N ILE A 483 -7.76 -6.59 9.23
CA ILE A 483 -7.07 -5.41 8.71
C ILE A 483 -7.93 -4.17 8.97
N LEU A 484 -7.33 -3.15 9.57
CA LEU A 484 -7.91 -1.80 9.66
C LEU A 484 -7.53 -1.02 8.41
N ARG A 485 -8.49 -0.27 7.90
CA ARG A 485 -8.32 0.59 6.72
C ARG A 485 -7.73 1.93 7.14
N SER A 486 -7.09 2.60 6.19
CA SER A 486 -6.70 4.00 6.38
C SER A 486 -7.96 4.86 6.58
N GLY A 487 -7.87 5.83 7.47
CA GLY A 487 -8.99 6.65 7.94
C GLY A 487 -9.47 6.24 9.33
N THR A 488 -10.75 6.47 9.59
CA THR A 488 -11.40 6.18 10.88
C THR A 488 -11.95 4.77 10.88
N ASN A 489 -11.76 4.04 11.97
CA ASN A 489 -12.28 2.69 12.16
C ASN A 489 -13.01 2.64 13.51
N PHE A 490 -14.18 2.00 13.52
CA PHE A 490 -15.00 1.82 14.72
C PHE A 490 -15.13 0.34 15.03
N LEU A 491 -14.70 -0.06 16.23
CA LEU A 491 -14.80 -1.44 16.71
C LEU A 491 -15.87 -1.49 17.78
N SER A 492 -16.94 -2.25 17.55
CA SER A 492 -18.05 -2.43 18.47
C SER A 492 -18.21 -3.89 18.89
N GLY A 493 -18.96 -4.12 19.97
CA GLY A 493 -19.37 -5.47 20.39
C GLY A 493 -18.27 -6.35 20.99
N LEU A 494 -17.06 -5.83 21.22
CA LEU A 494 -15.95 -6.60 21.80
C LEU A 494 -16.26 -7.07 23.23
N GLN A 495 -16.61 -6.14 24.14
CA GLN A 495 -16.97 -6.48 25.53
C GLN A 495 -18.36 -7.14 25.62
N GLN A 496 -19.33 -6.60 24.88
CA GLN A 496 -20.74 -7.04 24.95
C GLN A 496 -20.94 -8.47 24.44
N SER A 497 -20.10 -8.95 23.52
CA SER A 497 -20.18 -10.33 23.03
C SER A 497 -19.94 -11.37 24.12
N GLY A 498 -19.18 -11.03 25.18
CA GLY A 498 -18.71 -12.00 26.18
C GLY A 498 -17.75 -13.06 25.64
N VAL A 499 -17.34 -12.95 24.37
CA VAL A 499 -16.46 -13.93 23.69
C VAL A 499 -14.99 -13.51 23.72
N PHE A 500 -14.71 -12.21 23.78
CA PHE A 500 -13.34 -11.68 23.82
C PHE A 500 -12.94 -11.28 25.25
N SER A 501 -11.63 -11.30 25.51
CA SER A 501 -11.09 -10.59 26.67
C SER A 501 -10.91 -9.11 26.36
N GLU A 502 -10.52 -8.33 27.36
CA GLU A 502 -10.19 -6.92 27.16
C GLU A 502 -8.94 -6.71 26.28
N ASN A 503 -8.08 -7.71 26.11
CA ASN A 503 -6.79 -7.57 25.42
C ASN A 503 -6.90 -7.27 23.92
N VAL A 504 -6.26 -6.21 23.47
CA VAL A 504 -6.15 -5.78 22.07
C VAL A 504 -4.74 -5.29 21.74
N GLY A 505 -4.33 -5.47 20.48
CA GLY A 505 -3.07 -4.98 19.94
C GLY A 505 -3.25 -4.36 18.55
N ILE A 506 -2.49 -3.32 18.26
CA ILE A 506 -2.46 -2.63 16.98
C ILE A 506 -1.05 -2.78 16.41
N LEU A 507 -0.92 -3.53 15.31
CA LEU A 507 0.36 -4.02 14.81
C LEU A 507 0.73 -3.40 13.44
N PRO A 508 1.84 -2.63 13.34
CA PRO A 508 2.30 -1.98 12.11
C PRO A 508 3.05 -2.92 11.15
N ILE A 509 2.45 -4.07 10.82
CA ILE A 509 3.11 -5.15 10.05
C ILE A 509 3.37 -4.73 8.60
N TYR A 510 2.57 -3.83 8.02
CA TYR A 510 2.70 -3.40 6.62
C TYR A 510 3.56 -2.14 6.43
N GLY A 511 4.01 -1.49 7.50
CA GLY A 511 4.84 -0.30 7.44
C GLY A 511 4.61 0.64 8.63
N PRO A 512 5.37 1.74 8.73
CA PRO A 512 5.15 2.78 9.74
C PRO A 512 3.79 3.49 9.60
N ALA A 513 3.24 3.94 10.72
CA ALA A 513 1.95 4.64 10.82
C ALA A 513 1.99 5.83 11.77
N ILE A 514 0.94 6.64 11.69
CA ILE A 514 0.45 7.49 12.76
C ILE A 514 -0.94 6.98 13.17
N ILE A 515 -1.17 6.79 14.48
CA ILE A 515 -2.46 6.36 15.01
C ILE A 515 -2.97 7.29 16.11
N SER A 516 -4.29 7.46 16.17
CA SER A 516 -5.01 8.04 17.30
C SER A 516 -6.10 7.08 17.74
N THR A 517 -6.27 6.87 19.04
CA THR A 517 -7.27 5.93 19.57
C THR A 517 -8.14 6.59 20.64
N GLU A 518 -9.39 6.15 20.71
CA GLU A 518 -10.31 6.49 21.80
C GLU A 518 -11.07 5.22 22.24
N GLY A 519 -11.17 5.01 23.55
CA GLY A 519 -11.88 3.87 24.14
C GLY A 519 -10.98 2.70 24.57
N LEU A 520 -9.66 2.86 24.47
CA LEU A 520 -8.67 1.93 25.02
C LEU A 520 -8.13 2.41 26.38
N GLU A 521 -7.53 1.52 27.16
CA GLU A 521 -6.89 1.90 28.43
C GLU A 521 -5.70 2.83 28.22
N TRP A 522 -4.89 2.52 27.20
CA TRP A 522 -3.79 3.38 26.77
C TRP A 522 -4.15 4.01 25.43
N ASP A 523 -4.99 5.03 25.50
CA ASP A 523 -5.31 5.87 24.35
C ASP A 523 -4.13 6.75 23.94
N VAL A 524 -3.97 6.94 22.64
CA VAL A 524 -2.88 7.72 22.05
C VAL A 524 -3.41 8.75 21.06
N ARG A 525 -2.66 9.83 20.82
CA ARG A 525 -2.98 10.85 19.82
C ARG A 525 -1.77 11.10 18.94
N GLU A 526 -1.98 11.06 17.62
CA GLU A 526 -0.95 11.29 16.59
C GLU A 526 0.35 10.51 16.86
N TRP A 527 0.21 9.25 17.27
CA TRP A 527 1.30 8.45 17.78
C TRP A 527 1.95 7.61 16.67
N GLU A 528 3.25 7.84 16.46
CA GLU A 528 4.03 7.06 15.50
C GLU A 528 4.18 5.60 15.96
N THR A 529 3.81 4.66 15.09
CA THR A 529 4.01 3.22 15.32
C THR A 529 4.75 2.55 14.16
N ARG A 530 5.70 1.67 14.47
CA ARG A 530 6.50 0.91 13.49
C ARG A 530 7.15 -0.32 14.11
N ILE A 531 7.36 -1.36 13.30
CA ILE A 531 8.18 -2.51 13.70
C ILE A 531 9.62 -2.03 13.98
N GLY A 532 10.18 -2.48 15.11
CA GLY A 532 11.48 -2.01 15.61
C GLY A 532 11.44 -0.68 16.37
N GLY A 533 10.25 -0.09 16.53
CA GLY A 533 10.02 1.09 17.36
C GLY A 533 8.82 0.88 18.29
N GLN A 534 7.91 1.85 18.28
CA GLN A 534 6.72 1.88 19.10
C GLN A 534 5.61 0.99 18.52
N VAL A 535 5.03 0.10 19.32
CA VAL A 535 3.93 -0.81 18.92
C VAL A 535 2.93 -0.92 20.07
N SER A 536 1.63 -0.81 19.79
CA SER A 536 0.59 -0.98 20.80
C SER A 536 0.30 -2.48 20.98
N THR A 537 0.98 -3.10 21.94
CA THR A 537 0.75 -4.50 22.33
C THR A 537 0.26 -4.57 23.77
N SER A 538 -0.64 -5.52 24.06
CA SER A 538 -1.24 -5.70 25.39
C SER A 538 -2.03 -4.48 25.87
N ASN A 539 -2.77 -3.82 24.97
CA ASN A 539 -3.71 -2.77 25.31
C ASN A 539 -5.05 -3.37 25.76
N HIS A 540 -5.92 -2.60 26.40
CA HIS A 540 -7.21 -3.07 26.87
C HIS A 540 -8.37 -2.25 26.33
N VAL A 541 -9.44 -2.91 25.89
CA VAL A 541 -10.70 -2.28 25.52
C VAL A 541 -11.45 -1.86 26.78
N LYS A 542 -11.78 -0.58 26.91
CA LYS A 542 -12.51 -0.01 28.07
C LYS A 542 -13.86 0.61 27.73
N ALA A 543 -14.12 0.88 26.46
CA ALA A 543 -15.39 1.40 25.98
C ALA A 543 -16.16 0.36 25.14
N ASP A 544 -17.48 0.57 25.00
CA ASP A 544 -18.34 -0.23 24.12
C ASP A 544 -17.98 -0.09 22.63
N VAL A 545 -17.50 1.09 22.27
CA VAL A 545 -17.02 1.43 20.92
C VAL A 545 -15.60 1.97 21.06
N VAL A 546 -14.67 1.33 20.35
CA VAL A 546 -13.29 1.82 20.21
C VAL A 546 -13.16 2.51 18.87
N ARG A 547 -12.69 3.76 18.86
CA ARG A 547 -12.34 4.50 17.66
C ARG A 547 -10.84 4.41 17.43
N ILE A 548 -10.43 4.04 16.23
CA ILE A 548 -9.03 4.00 15.80
C ILE A 548 -8.91 4.77 14.49
N GLU A 549 -8.14 5.85 14.52
CA GLU A 549 -7.83 6.67 13.35
C GLU A 549 -6.39 6.41 12.93
N THR A 550 -6.16 6.24 11.63
CA THR A 550 -4.83 5.91 11.11
C THR A 550 -4.62 6.39 9.67
N ASN A 551 -3.38 6.74 9.32
CA ASN A 551 -3.02 7.28 8.00
C ASN A 551 -2.59 6.22 6.95
N ALA A 552 -2.58 4.93 7.30
CA ALA A 552 -2.22 3.84 6.40
C ALA A 552 -3.01 2.55 6.75
N GLN A 553 -2.84 1.47 5.99
CA GLN A 553 -3.48 0.17 6.28
C GLN A 553 -2.70 -0.60 7.34
N PHE A 554 -3.39 -1.21 8.32
CA PHE A 554 -2.78 -1.89 9.47
C PHE A 554 -3.41 -3.25 9.76
N VAL A 555 -2.66 -4.15 10.39
CA VAL A 555 -3.30 -5.30 11.06
C VAL A 555 -3.69 -4.84 12.46
N SER A 556 -4.99 -4.86 12.76
CA SER A 556 -5.42 -4.94 14.15
C SER A 556 -5.49 -6.39 14.56
N ASN A 557 -4.99 -6.67 15.76
CA ASN A 557 -5.06 -7.98 16.36
C ASN A 557 -5.76 -7.85 17.71
N THR A 558 -6.99 -8.34 17.81
CA THR A 558 -7.69 -8.44 19.09
C THR A 558 -7.47 -9.84 19.67
N THR A 559 -7.10 -9.91 20.95
CA THR A 559 -6.88 -11.20 21.60
C THR A 559 -8.21 -11.77 22.07
N ALA A 560 -8.74 -12.68 21.26
CA ALA A 560 -9.85 -13.55 21.59
C ALA A 560 -9.43 -14.60 22.61
N THR A 561 -9.52 -14.29 23.90
CA THR A 561 -9.62 -15.34 24.90
C THR A 561 -10.98 -15.97 24.74
N ILE A 562 -11.09 -17.00 23.88
CA ILE A 562 -12.26 -17.85 23.78
C ILE A 562 -12.38 -18.55 25.12
N ASN A 563 -13.05 -17.92 26.08
CA ASN A 563 -13.37 -18.56 27.34
C ASN A 563 -14.37 -19.67 27.03
N PRO A 564 -14.05 -20.96 27.30
CA PRO A 564 -15.05 -22.01 27.20
C PRO A 564 -16.19 -21.69 28.18
N VAL A 565 -17.42 -21.61 27.68
CA VAL A 565 -18.59 -21.28 28.51
C VAL A 565 -18.90 -22.48 29.44
N SER A 566 -18.77 -22.22 30.74
CA SER A 566 -19.35 -22.93 31.91
C SER A 566 -18.84 -24.33 32.29
N GLY A 567 -17.78 -24.36 33.09
CA GLY A 567 -17.66 -25.29 34.24
C GLY A 567 -17.90 -24.52 35.55
N PRO A 568 -18.23 -25.19 36.68
CA PRO A 568 -18.63 -24.51 37.92
C PRO A 568 -17.49 -23.60 38.45
N PRO A 569 -17.81 -22.53 39.18
CA PRO A 569 -16.83 -21.51 39.57
C PRO A 569 -15.73 -22.12 40.45
N PRO A 570 -14.46 -21.73 40.29
CA PRO A 570 -13.42 -22.14 41.22
C PRO A 570 -13.73 -21.57 42.61
N LEU A 571 -13.73 -22.46 43.60
CA LEU A 571 -13.96 -22.16 45.01
C LEU A 571 -12.94 -21.16 45.56
N SER A 572 -13.42 -19.96 45.93
CA SER A 572 -12.87 -18.95 46.87
C SER A 572 -11.37 -18.58 46.82
N PRO A 573 -11.00 -17.30 47.08
CA PRO A 573 -9.63 -16.79 46.89
C PRO A 573 -8.64 -17.16 48.03
N LYS A 574 -8.74 -18.38 48.57
CA LYS A 574 -7.81 -18.91 49.59
C LYS A 574 -6.80 -19.93 49.07
N TYR A 575 -6.89 -20.36 47.81
CA TYR A 575 -5.92 -21.29 47.21
C TYR A 575 -4.89 -20.66 46.25
N ALA A 576 -5.09 -19.40 45.82
CA ALA A 576 -4.13 -18.69 44.96
C ALA A 576 -2.83 -18.26 45.71
N GLN A 577 -2.81 -18.32 47.04
CA GLN A 577 -1.67 -17.89 47.84
C GLN A 577 -0.64 -19.00 48.14
N ARG A 578 -0.86 -20.24 47.67
CA ARG A 578 0.11 -21.35 47.80
C ARG A 578 0.86 -21.70 46.50
N ALA A 579 0.44 -21.18 45.35
CA ALA A 579 1.15 -21.42 44.08
C ALA A 579 2.24 -20.37 43.78
N SER A 580 2.25 -19.22 44.47
CA SER A 580 3.24 -18.14 44.28
C SER A 580 4.52 -18.30 45.11
N GLN A 581 4.64 -19.34 45.94
CA GLN A 581 5.84 -19.61 46.77
C GLN A 581 6.65 -20.84 46.34
N ALA A 582 6.28 -21.55 45.26
CA ALA A 582 6.95 -22.79 44.85
C ALA A 582 7.71 -22.72 43.51
N ASN A 583 7.85 -21.56 42.86
CA ASN A 583 8.60 -21.46 41.59
C ASN A 583 9.55 -20.25 41.51
N ILE A 584 10.19 -19.91 42.64
CA ILE A 584 11.45 -19.15 42.65
C ILE A 584 12.58 -20.19 42.73
N ALA A 585 12.94 -20.79 41.57
CA ALA A 585 14.28 -21.32 41.27
C ALA A 585 14.25 -22.24 40.04
N THR A 586 14.26 -21.68 38.83
CA THR A 586 15.04 -22.21 37.68
C THR A 586 15.00 -21.19 36.53
N HIS A 587 15.96 -20.28 36.51
CA HIS A 587 16.36 -19.61 35.28
C HIS A 587 17.09 -20.62 34.39
N SER A 588 16.46 -21.08 33.31
CA SER A 588 17.16 -21.76 32.21
C SER A 588 17.19 -20.84 31.00
N ARG A 589 18.40 -20.38 30.66
CA ARG A 589 18.73 -19.74 29.39
C ARG A 589 18.53 -20.78 28.29
N TYR A 590 17.63 -20.54 27.34
CA TYR A 590 17.57 -21.33 26.12
C TYR A 590 18.50 -20.71 25.07
N TYR A 591 19.65 -21.36 24.88
CA TYR A 591 20.46 -21.25 23.68
C TYR A 591 19.83 -22.10 22.58
N TRP A 592 19.80 -21.56 21.36
CA TRP A 592 19.42 -22.28 20.15
C TRP A 592 20.40 -23.44 19.90
N THR A 593 19.88 -24.66 19.85
CA THR A 593 20.60 -25.84 19.33
C THR A 593 19.97 -26.23 18.00
N PHE A 594 20.78 -26.22 16.93
CA PHE A 594 20.41 -26.79 15.65
C PHE A 594 20.27 -28.30 15.80
N GLY A 595 19.07 -28.82 15.55
CA GLY A 595 18.80 -30.25 15.50
C GLY A 595 19.56 -30.93 14.36
N THR A 596 20.30 -31.97 14.74
CA THR A 596 21.00 -32.94 13.89
C THR A 596 20.05 -33.66 12.92
N LEU A 597 20.39 -33.68 11.63
CA LEU A 597 19.84 -34.60 10.64
C LEU A 597 20.49 -36.00 10.78
N PRO A 598 19.78 -37.10 10.44
CA PRO A 598 20.32 -38.46 10.52
C PRO A 598 21.26 -38.76 9.34
N ALA A 599 22.44 -39.29 9.64
CA ALA A 599 23.47 -39.62 8.67
C ALA A 599 23.27 -41.01 8.02
N ARG A 600 23.33 -41.06 6.69
CA ARG A 600 23.93 -42.17 5.92
C ARG A 600 24.86 -41.56 4.87
N PRO A 601 26.16 -41.88 4.82
CA PRO A 601 27.06 -41.36 3.80
C PRO A 601 27.22 -42.35 2.62
N PRO A 602 27.39 -41.88 1.38
CA PRO A 602 28.20 -42.58 0.39
C PRO A 602 29.69 -42.21 0.57
N LYS A 603 30.55 -43.21 0.30
CA LYS A 603 32.02 -43.16 0.30
C LYS A 603 32.58 -42.24 -0.79
N PHE A 604 33.78 -41.68 -0.57
CA PHE A 604 34.93 -41.40 -1.49
C PHE A 604 35.77 -40.25 -0.86
N LEU A 605 36.89 -40.50 -0.18
CA LEU A 605 38.31 -40.70 -0.59
C LEU A 605 39.14 -39.40 -0.80
N LEU A 606 40.30 -39.37 -0.10
CA LEU A 606 41.52 -38.53 -0.22
C LEU A 606 41.48 -37.12 0.44
N GLY A 607 42.46 -36.67 1.24
CA GLY A 607 43.76 -37.21 1.67
C GLY A 607 44.43 -36.34 2.76
N GLU A 608 45.21 -37.00 3.62
CA GLU A 608 46.41 -36.63 4.41
C GLU A 608 46.62 -35.23 5.07
N TYR A 609 46.54 -35.21 6.42
CA TYR A 609 47.41 -34.65 7.52
C TYR A 609 48.29 -33.36 7.36
N PRO A 610 48.77 -32.69 8.46
CA PRO A 610 48.72 -33.05 9.89
C PRO A 610 48.35 -31.95 10.95
N ALA A 611 47.85 -32.46 12.09
CA ALA A 611 48.03 -32.11 13.51
C ALA A 611 48.25 -30.65 13.98
N ILE A 612 47.48 -30.23 15.01
CA ILE A 612 47.99 -29.74 16.30
C ILE A 612 46.91 -29.89 17.41
N ARG A 613 47.43 -30.07 18.62
CA ARG A 613 46.91 -30.58 19.91
C ARG A 613 45.71 -29.86 20.56
N ALA A 614 45.06 -30.64 21.42
CA ALA A 614 44.04 -30.28 22.40
C ALA A 614 44.56 -29.41 23.56
N ALA A 615 43.68 -28.58 24.13
CA ALA A 615 43.58 -28.33 25.58
C ALA A 615 42.23 -27.70 25.94
N HIS A 616 41.53 -28.30 26.91
CA HIS A 616 40.49 -27.68 27.73
C HIS A 616 41.02 -26.43 28.45
N ILE A 617 40.16 -25.44 28.73
CA ILE A 617 40.12 -24.71 30.02
C ILE A 617 38.77 -24.00 30.18
N ARG A 618 38.25 -24.11 31.40
CA ARG A 618 37.04 -23.48 31.96
C ARG A 618 37.25 -21.97 32.22
N THR A 619 36.14 -21.24 32.08
CA THR A 619 35.70 -20.03 32.80
C THR A 619 36.73 -19.24 33.64
N GLY A 620 36.86 -17.96 33.31
CA GLY A 620 37.35 -16.92 34.23
C GLY A 620 36.77 -15.57 33.84
N ALA A 621 35.99 -14.97 34.75
CA ALA A 621 35.71 -13.53 34.74
C ALA A 621 37.04 -12.77 34.91
N ILE A 622 37.14 -11.56 34.36
CA ILE A 622 37.78 -10.38 34.99
C ILE A 622 37.69 -9.17 34.06
N SER A 623 37.58 -8.03 34.73
CA SER A 623 37.52 -6.63 34.38
C SER A 623 38.15 -6.12 33.08
N ALA A 624 37.54 -5.02 32.64
CA ALA A 624 38.08 -4.00 31.76
C ALA A 624 39.52 -3.59 32.09
N SER A 625 40.32 -3.44 31.03
CA SER A 625 41.48 -2.55 30.98
C SER A 625 41.45 -1.78 29.66
N THR A 626 41.55 -0.46 29.79
CA THR A 626 41.74 0.52 28.72
C THR A 626 43.18 0.51 28.24
N GLN A 627 43.41 0.54 26.93
CA GLN A 627 44.65 1.03 26.33
C GLN A 627 44.33 1.89 25.08
N SER A 628 44.96 3.06 25.09
CA SER A 628 44.99 4.17 24.12
C SER A 628 45.78 3.82 22.84
N PHE A 629 45.51 4.42 21.67
CA PHE A 629 46.05 5.69 21.11
C PHE A 629 45.68 5.76 19.59
N PRO A 630 45.99 6.82 18.79
CA PRO A 630 45.97 8.28 18.98
C PRO A 630 45.23 9.04 17.84
N GLY A 631 44.89 10.32 18.06
CA GLY A 631 44.65 11.26 16.95
C GLY A 631 43.98 12.59 17.34
N LEU A 632 44.76 13.69 17.23
CA LEU A 632 44.35 15.11 17.09
C LEU A 632 44.07 15.96 18.35
N THR A 633 45.15 16.66 18.74
CA THR A 633 45.32 18.01 19.29
C THR A 633 44.11 18.92 19.58
N THR A 634 43.93 19.21 20.88
CA THR A 634 43.79 20.52 21.56
C THR A 634 43.16 21.73 20.86
N SER A 635 42.09 22.29 21.44
CA SER A 635 42.11 23.57 22.18
C SER A 635 40.70 23.96 22.70
N GLY A 636 40.61 24.48 23.94
CA GLY A 636 39.46 25.25 24.43
C GLY A 636 38.72 24.70 25.66
N LEU A 637 39.20 25.08 26.85
CA LEU A 637 38.53 25.08 28.18
C LEU A 637 37.24 25.95 28.21
N PRO A 638 36.47 26.05 29.32
CA PRO A 638 36.32 25.16 30.48
C PRO A 638 34.84 24.88 30.88
N ASP A 639 34.69 23.90 31.79
CA ASP A 639 33.81 23.85 32.96
C ASP A 639 32.36 24.35 32.87
N GLU A 640 31.39 23.52 33.27
CA GLU A 640 30.91 23.47 34.66
C GLU A 640 29.67 22.56 34.81
N HIS A 641 29.58 21.94 36.00
CA HIS A 641 28.37 21.47 36.69
C HIS A 641 27.78 20.03 36.54
N PHE A 642 28.20 19.19 37.50
CA PHE A 642 27.41 18.43 38.48
C PHE A 642 26.51 17.22 38.06
N THR A 643 27.07 16.04 38.37
CA THR A 643 26.54 14.92 39.19
C THR A 643 25.10 14.42 39.06
N LEU A 644 24.96 13.14 38.70
CA LEU A 644 23.80 12.30 38.99
C LEU A 644 24.24 11.10 39.86
N HIS A 645 23.72 11.05 41.08
CA HIS A 645 23.94 9.98 42.05
C HIS A 645 23.26 8.68 41.59
N ARG A 646 24.04 7.59 41.57
CA ARG A 646 23.55 6.21 41.52
C ARG A 646 23.15 5.76 42.92
N HIS A 647 21.92 5.30 43.09
CA HIS A 647 21.60 4.28 44.09
C HIS A 647 21.36 2.94 43.39
N ALA A 648 22.08 1.94 43.87
CA ALA A 648 22.04 0.55 43.44
C ALA A 648 20.86 -0.21 44.11
N PRO A 649 20.53 -1.41 43.63
CA PRO A 649 19.21 -2.01 43.75
C PRO A 649 19.03 -2.89 44.99
N HIS A 650 17.78 -3.00 45.44
CA HIS A 650 17.24 -4.15 46.16
C HIS A 650 16.01 -4.67 45.44
#